data_AF-A0A2H0D8Y3-F1
#
_entry.id   AF-A0A2H0D8Y3-F1
#
_cell.length_a   1.000
_cell.length_b   1.000
_cell.length_c   1.000
_cell.angle_alpha   90.00
_cell.angle_beta   90.00
_cell.angle_gamma   90.00
#
_symmetry.space_group_name_H-M   'P 1'
#
loop_
_entity.id
_entity.type
_entity.pdbx_description
1 polymer ?
#
loop_
_entity_poly.entity_id
_entity_poly.type
_entity_poly.pdbx_seq_one_letter_code
_entity_poly.pdbx_strand_id
1 'polypeptide(L)'
;MRRLSQIIVFLLFAGNLSAQTSPHGLLKFDCSDCHISTSWKEIPAEKKFKHEATKFALAGQHKNVDCKQCHATLKFGEAQEDCISCHKDIHKNTVSRQCSNCHTPTAWLIKNITDIHQRSRFPLLGQHAKADCQRCHTLFAELNFEPLGVKCYDCHNQNFAATQNPNHAQSGFSTDCESCHNFTDANWSYASFAHDKFPLIGGHKIGYKITDCKTCHTNAPIYTGLSQDCYSCHKTHYEQTTNPNHISASFSTTCTTCHTINGWKPSSFNHTQYFVLEGAHTQLDCNKCHSTSYKNTPTDCYGCHKTTFEGTTNPNHVASQFPTDCTKCHTTSAWIPSSFNHASTNFPLTGIHATTSCISCHASGYVNTPTDCYSCHKTNYENTTNPNHVTSQFPTDCKKCHSTSGWQPATFDHAATQFPLTGAHLSVACNQCHASGYVNTQKDCYSCHKTNFDNVTNPNHITANFPTDCTKCHSTTAWKPSTFDHSTTQFPLTGAHTSVDCAKCHASGYINTPTDCYSCHKTNYDNTTNPKHSTSGFQTACQDCHTTTSWAGATFDHDGKYFPIYSGKHRGEWNVCTDCHTNASNYKVFSCINCHEHNNKSEVDKDHQGVGGYSYDSQACYRCHPTGNIDGAFNHSNSRLPLTGSHLTIPCENCHLPSITATLSPACSSCHQNSFTNAASPNHQQIGLSSDCKTCHTADGWKPSSFNHATTNFQLTGKHATALCSDCHKGQTTGTSQVCNDCHQTNFANSVNPNHQTTGLSTDCKTCHTADGWKPSSFNHA
;
A
#
# COMPACT_ATOMS: atom_id res chain seq x y z
N MET A 1 148.26 85.41 4.96
CA MET A 1 149.68 85.23 5.32
C MET A 1 149.78 84.20 6.44
N ARG A 2 150.62 83.17 6.24
CA ARG A 2 151.16 82.18 7.21
C ARG A 2 150.13 81.20 7.82
N ARG A 3 150.12 79.94 7.37
CA ARG A 3 150.95 78.78 7.83
C ARG A 3 150.51 78.37 9.26
N LEU A 4 150.15 77.12 9.57
CA LEU A 4 150.88 75.88 9.28
C LEU A 4 150.06 74.65 9.79
N SER A 5 150.12 73.54 9.04
CA SER A 5 150.21 72.11 9.49
C SER A 5 149.10 71.56 10.42
N GLN A 6 148.20 70.64 10.04
CA GLN A 6 148.39 69.29 9.45
C GLN A 6 149.55 68.48 10.04
N ILE A 7 149.24 67.23 10.45
CA ILE A 7 150.11 66.16 10.97
C ILE A 7 150.28 66.28 12.51
N ILE A 8 149.54 65.55 13.34
CA ILE A 8 149.69 64.09 13.58
C ILE A 8 148.32 63.41 13.64
N VAL A 9 148.13 62.55 12.65
CA VAL A 9 146.98 61.68 12.34
C VAL A 9 147.34 60.29 12.84
N PHE A 10 146.35 59.60 13.45
CA PHE A 10 146.33 58.17 13.80
C PHE A 10 147.18 57.72 15.00
N LEU A 11 146.55 57.62 16.18
CA LEU A 11 146.47 56.41 17.02
C LEU A 11 145.93 56.79 18.41
N LEU A 12 144.65 56.47 18.68
CA LEU A 12 144.15 55.82 19.91
C LEU A 12 142.63 55.68 19.80
N PHE A 13 142.25 54.56 19.20
CA PHE A 13 140.93 53.94 19.22
C PHE A 13 140.60 53.53 20.67
N ALA A 14 139.56 54.12 21.29
CA ALA A 14 138.63 53.46 22.22
C ALA A 14 137.71 54.49 22.91
N GLY A 15 136.40 54.27 22.78
CA GLY A 15 135.40 54.67 23.78
C GLY A 15 134.57 55.90 23.44
N ASN A 16 133.52 55.75 22.64
CA ASN A 16 132.31 56.58 22.71
C ASN A 16 131.17 55.93 21.90
N LEU A 17 130.23 55.24 22.58
CA LEU A 17 128.90 54.89 22.05
C LEU A 17 127.90 54.57 23.19
N SER A 18 126.76 55.30 23.17
CA SER A 18 125.44 55.05 23.82
C SER A 18 125.29 55.22 25.34
N ALA A 19 124.25 55.85 25.93
CA ALA A 19 122.93 56.26 25.45
C ALA A 19 122.37 57.46 26.26
N GLN A 20 121.62 58.37 25.62
CA GLN A 20 120.77 59.38 26.28
C GLN A 20 119.44 58.72 26.72
N THR A 21 119.03 58.87 27.99
CA THR A 21 117.75 58.37 28.51
C THR A 21 116.58 59.31 28.20
N SER A 22 115.43 58.76 27.79
CA SER A 22 114.23 59.54 27.42
C SER A 22 113.55 60.18 28.65
N PRO A 23 113.20 61.48 28.61
CA PRO A 23 112.49 62.16 29.69
C PRO A 23 111.04 61.66 29.89
N HIS A 24 110.53 60.84 28.97
CA HIS A 24 109.18 60.27 29.01
C HIS A 24 109.12 58.91 29.73
N GLY A 25 110.24 58.39 30.22
CA GLY A 25 110.35 57.03 30.76
C GLY A 25 110.33 55.97 29.66
N LEU A 26 109.94 54.73 30.00
CA LEU A 26 109.78 53.63 29.05
C LEU A 26 108.56 53.87 28.14
N LEU A 27 108.76 54.62 27.07
CA LEU A 27 107.73 54.83 26.05
C LEU A 27 107.85 53.73 24.98
N LYS A 28 106.75 53.00 24.74
CA LYS A 28 106.68 51.94 23.70
C LYS A 28 106.34 52.47 22.30
N PHE A 29 106.27 53.80 22.15
CA PHE A 29 105.88 54.46 20.92
C PHE A 29 107.12 55.09 20.26
N ASP A 30 107.09 55.17 18.93
CA ASP A 30 108.20 55.75 18.18
C ASP A 30 108.32 57.24 18.47
N CYS A 31 109.56 57.69 18.74
CA CYS A 31 109.82 59.10 19.07
C CYS A 31 109.32 60.06 17.98
N SER A 32 109.31 59.61 16.72
CA SER A 32 108.83 60.37 15.56
C SER A 32 107.31 60.61 15.53
N ASP A 33 106.54 59.93 16.37
CA ASP A 33 105.09 60.17 16.46
C ASP A 33 104.77 61.49 17.15
N CYS A 34 105.71 61.98 17.96
CA CYS A 34 105.57 63.18 18.77
C CYS A 34 106.69 64.22 18.56
N HIS A 35 107.83 63.85 17.94
CA HIS A 35 108.96 64.73 17.69
C HIS A 35 109.36 64.77 16.21
N ILE A 36 109.96 65.89 15.79
CA ILE A 36 110.55 66.06 14.47
C ILE A 36 112.09 65.96 14.55
N SER A 37 112.73 65.49 13.48
CA SER A 37 114.18 65.24 13.46
C SER A 37 115.04 66.51 13.59
N THR A 38 114.46 67.69 13.36
CA THR A 38 115.14 68.98 13.44
C THR A 38 115.01 69.68 14.81
N SER A 39 114.06 69.26 15.68
CA SER A 39 113.86 69.86 17.01
C SER A 39 113.12 68.92 17.98
N TRP A 40 113.64 68.81 19.22
CA TRP A 40 113.02 68.05 20.30
C TRP A 40 112.01 68.85 21.14
N LYS A 41 111.95 70.17 20.97
CA LYS A 41 111.02 71.05 21.70
C LYS A 41 109.72 71.32 20.94
N GLU A 42 109.75 71.12 19.63
CA GLU A 42 108.60 71.35 18.76
C GLU A 42 107.88 70.03 18.50
N ILE A 43 106.57 70.04 18.72
CA ILE A 43 105.69 68.91 18.44
C ILE A 43 104.99 69.21 17.10
N PRO A 44 104.95 68.25 16.15
CA PRO A 44 104.27 68.48 14.88
C PRO A 44 102.80 68.86 15.09
N ALA A 45 102.29 69.73 14.21
CA ALA A 45 100.88 70.18 14.24
C ALA A 45 99.91 68.99 14.14
N GLU A 46 100.24 68.01 13.29
CA GLU A 46 99.57 66.71 13.23
C GLU A 46 100.33 65.69 14.09
N LYS A 47 99.87 65.53 15.34
CA LYS A 47 100.39 64.50 16.25
C LYS A 47 99.91 63.14 15.78
N LYS A 48 100.82 62.18 15.59
CA LYS A 48 100.45 60.82 15.13
C LYS A 48 99.94 59.92 16.26
N PHE A 49 100.17 60.31 17.52
CA PHE A 49 99.70 59.60 18.70
C PHE A 49 98.16 59.61 18.83
N LYS A 50 97.56 58.43 19.08
CA LYS A 50 96.11 58.22 19.18
C LYS A 50 95.70 57.79 20.59
N HIS A 51 94.87 58.58 21.27
CA HIS A 51 94.37 58.24 22.62
C HIS A 51 93.47 57.01 22.64
N GLU A 52 92.86 56.64 21.51
CA GLU A 52 92.05 55.44 21.36
C GLU A 52 92.87 54.15 21.56
N ALA A 53 94.19 54.21 21.43
CA ALA A 53 95.09 53.09 21.72
C ALA A 53 95.45 52.99 23.22
N THR A 54 94.88 53.85 24.06
CA THR A 54 95.11 53.89 25.52
C THR A 54 93.86 53.46 26.28
N LYS A 55 93.98 53.27 27.61
CA LYS A 55 92.84 52.92 28.47
C LYS A 55 91.81 54.05 28.60
N PHE A 56 92.19 55.30 28.30
CA PHE A 56 91.30 56.45 28.35
C PHE A 56 91.12 57.05 26.96
N ALA A 57 90.07 56.61 26.27
CA ALA A 57 89.69 57.18 24.98
C ALA A 57 89.06 58.56 25.19
N LEU A 58 89.59 59.59 24.53
CA LEU A 58 89.03 60.93 24.61
C LEU A 58 87.66 60.96 23.90
N ALA A 59 86.60 61.07 24.69
CA ALA A 59 85.22 61.13 24.22
C ALA A 59 84.53 62.42 24.67
N GLY A 60 83.62 62.93 23.84
CA GLY A 60 82.90 64.17 24.09
C GLY A 60 83.84 65.37 24.23
N GLN A 61 83.63 66.16 25.29
CA GLN A 61 84.40 67.39 25.49
C GLN A 61 85.88 67.15 25.80
N HIS A 62 86.25 65.96 26.27
CA HIS A 62 87.65 65.61 26.56
C HIS A 62 88.55 65.61 25.32
N LYS A 63 87.99 65.55 24.09
CA LYS A 63 88.77 65.69 22.84
C LYS A 63 89.37 67.09 22.65
N ASN A 64 88.78 68.09 23.29
CA ASN A 64 89.14 69.51 23.11
C ASN A 64 89.94 70.06 24.31
N VAL A 65 90.31 69.21 25.26
CA VAL A 65 91.06 69.58 26.46
C VAL A 65 92.55 69.56 26.16
N ASP A 66 93.28 70.59 26.62
CA ASP A 66 94.74 70.65 26.45
C ASP A 66 95.42 69.50 27.20
N CYS A 67 96.41 68.84 26.57
CA CYS A 67 97.08 67.67 27.11
C CYS A 67 97.63 67.89 28.52
N LYS A 68 98.08 69.10 28.87
CA LYS A 68 98.64 69.40 30.20
C LYS A 68 97.60 69.41 31.31
N GLN A 69 96.32 69.58 30.99
CA GLN A 69 95.24 69.52 31.98
C GLN A 69 95.03 68.09 32.49
N CYS A 70 95.38 67.09 31.68
CA CYS A 70 95.32 65.68 32.07
C CYS A 70 96.72 65.13 32.46
N HIS A 71 97.77 65.60 31.79
CA HIS A 71 99.15 65.16 32.00
C HIS A 71 99.97 66.25 32.70
N ALA A 72 99.95 66.22 34.03
CA ALA A 72 100.72 67.14 34.87
C ALA A 72 102.24 66.93 34.76
N THR A 73 102.68 65.75 34.31
CA THR A 73 104.10 65.41 34.12
C THR A 73 104.33 64.85 32.70
N LEU A 74 105.59 64.81 32.26
CA LEU A 74 105.97 64.20 30.98
C LEU A 74 105.93 62.65 31.02
N LYS A 75 105.58 62.05 32.17
CA LYS A 75 105.33 60.61 32.31
C LYS A 75 103.85 60.33 32.09
N PHE A 76 103.46 60.18 30.83
CA PHE A 76 102.05 60.08 30.41
C PHE A 76 101.27 58.91 31.05
N GLY A 77 101.93 57.87 31.55
CA GLY A 77 101.29 56.69 32.17
C GLY A 77 100.77 56.86 33.61
N GLU A 78 101.00 58.01 34.25
CA GLU A 78 100.59 58.26 35.65
C GLU A 78 99.20 58.95 35.77
N ALA A 79 98.57 59.35 34.65
CA ALA A 79 97.26 59.97 34.65
C ALA A 79 96.14 59.00 35.08
N GLN A 80 95.23 59.44 35.96
CA GLN A 80 94.08 58.67 36.45
C GLN A 80 92.90 58.69 35.47
N GLU A 81 92.06 57.67 35.50
CA GLU A 81 90.94 57.48 34.55
C GLU A 81 89.53 57.67 35.15
N ASP A 82 89.40 57.73 36.48
CA ASP A 82 88.11 57.90 37.14
C ASP A 82 87.64 59.35 37.17
N CYS A 83 86.33 59.56 37.07
CA CYS A 83 85.75 60.90 36.95
C CYS A 83 86.07 61.81 38.14
N ILE A 84 86.12 61.26 39.36
CA ILE A 84 86.26 62.06 40.59
C ILE A 84 87.70 62.51 40.85
N SER A 85 88.68 61.79 40.30
CA SER A 85 90.08 62.24 40.30
C SER A 85 90.28 63.57 39.56
N CYS A 86 89.39 63.92 38.61
CA CYS A 86 89.44 65.19 37.87
C CYS A 86 88.26 66.13 38.15
N HIS A 87 87.08 65.60 38.52
CA HIS A 87 85.86 66.38 38.72
C HIS A 87 85.38 66.34 40.18
N LYS A 88 85.00 67.50 40.72
CA LYS A 88 84.44 67.61 42.07
C LYS A 88 82.94 67.32 42.08
N ASP A 89 82.48 66.51 43.03
CA ASP A 89 81.05 66.27 43.24
C ASP A 89 80.33 67.54 43.75
N ILE A 90 79.29 67.94 43.03
CA ILE A 90 78.44 69.11 43.36
C ILE A 90 77.21 68.74 44.18
N HIS A 91 76.88 67.44 44.31
CA HIS A 91 75.68 66.94 44.98
C HIS A 91 75.88 66.66 46.47
N LYS A 92 76.96 67.16 47.07
CA LYS A 92 77.24 67.03 48.52
C LYS A 92 77.20 65.58 49.05
N ASN A 93 77.53 64.57 48.24
CA ASN A 93 77.40 63.13 48.55
C ASN A 93 75.97 62.60 48.76
N THR A 94 74.93 63.33 48.36
CA THR A 94 73.53 62.87 48.54
C THR A 94 73.06 61.95 47.41
N VAL A 95 73.90 61.75 46.40
CA VAL A 95 73.68 60.82 45.29
C VAL A 95 74.87 59.86 45.15
N SER A 96 74.71 58.83 44.32
CA SER A 96 75.76 57.83 44.09
C SER A 96 77.05 58.45 43.51
N ARG A 97 78.21 57.92 43.92
CA ARG A 97 79.54 58.30 43.39
C ARG A 97 79.82 57.79 41.98
N GLN A 98 78.96 56.92 41.43
CA GLN A 98 79.04 56.48 40.04
C GLN A 98 78.43 57.54 39.11
N CYS A 99 79.22 58.55 38.77
CA CYS A 99 78.78 59.69 37.96
C CYS A 99 78.15 59.26 36.62
N SER A 100 78.64 58.17 36.02
CA SER A 100 78.18 57.63 34.73
C SER A 100 76.76 57.05 34.75
N ASN A 101 76.17 56.82 35.92
CA ASN A 101 74.77 56.39 36.01
C ASN A 101 73.79 57.51 35.62
N CYS A 102 74.26 58.76 35.68
CA CYS A 102 73.48 59.93 35.33
C CYS A 102 74.18 60.71 34.20
N HIS A 103 75.45 61.10 34.41
CA HIS A 103 76.17 62.02 33.53
C HIS A 103 76.95 61.29 32.42
N THR A 104 77.22 62.00 31.32
CA THR A 104 77.99 61.45 30.19
C THR A 104 79.20 62.33 29.86
N PRO A 105 80.25 61.80 29.21
CA PRO A 105 81.41 62.59 28.78
C PRO A 105 81.09 63.73 27.80
N THR A 106 79.87 63.78 27.25
CA THR A 106 79.40 64.84 26.35
C THR A 106 78.67 65.97 27.10
N ALA A 107 77.98 65.68 28.22
CA ALA A 107 77.27 66.67 29.02
C ALA A 107 77.01 66.22 30.48
N TRP A 108 77.13 67.17 31.41
CA TRP A 108 76.76 67.02 32.82
C TRP A 108 75.26 67.24 33.09
N LEU A 109 74.48 67.77 32.14
CA LEU A 109 73.06 68.05 32.35
C LEU A 109 72.19 66.79 32.17
N ILE A 110 71.40 66.45 33.19
CA ILE A 110 70.44 65.35 33.16
C ILE A 110 69.08 65.87 32.70
N LYS A 111 68.51 65.28 31.63
CA LYS A 111 67.21 65.68 31.09
C LYS A 111 66.04 64.76 31.50
N ASN A 112 66.31 63.53 31.96
CA ASN A 112 65.29 62.50 32.21
C ASN A 112 65.15 62.15 33.70
N ILE A 113 64.82 63.14 34.54
CA ILE A 113 64.67 62.94 36.00
C ILE A 113 63.51 61.98 36.34
N THR A 114 62.46 61.94 35.51
CA THR A 114 61.32 61.04 35.67
C THR A 114 61.73 59.57 35.60
N ASP A 115 62.62 59.20 34.66
CA ASP A 115 63.10 57.82 34.51
C ASP A 115 63.87 57.35 35.75
N ILE A 116 64.59 58.27 36.40
CA ILE A 116 65.31 57.98 37.65
C ILE A 116 64.31 57.66 38.77
N HIS A 117 63.22 58.42 38.88
CA HIS A 117 62.19 58.15 39.88
C HIS A 117 61.43 56.84 39.63
N GLN A 118 61.18 56.47 38.37
CA GLN A 118 60.54 55.19 38.04
C GLN A 118 61.37 53.98 38.50
N ARG A 119 62.69 54.13 38.64
CA ARG A 119 63.61 53.10 39.14
C ARG A 119 63.87 53.21 40.65
N SER A 120 63.19 54.13 41.32
CA SER A 120 63.36 54.41 42.75
C SER A 120 62.20 53.85 43.58
N ARG A 121 62.33 53.98 44.91
CA ARG A 121 61.29 53.60 45.88
C ARG A 121 60.01 54.45 45.81
N PHE A 122 60.03 55.54 45.05
CA PHE A 122 58.86 56.40 44.84
C PHE A 122 58.68 56.71 43.35
N PRO A 123 58.05 55.79 42.60
CA PRO A 123 57.66 56.02 41.23
C PRO A 123 56.68 57.20 41.17
N LEU A 124 56.97 58.19 40.33
CA LEU A 124 56.07 59.33 40.15
C LEU A 124 54.87 58.88 39.31
N LEU A 125 53.79 58.52 39.99
CA LEU A 125 52.53 58.05 39.39
C LEU A 125 51.39 59.04 39.68
N GLY A 126 50.40 59.05 38.78
CA GLY A 126 49.24 59.93 38.92
C GLY A 126 49.63 61.41 39.02
N GLN A 127 49.03 62.13 39.96
CA GLN A 127 49.30 63.55 40.16
C GLN A 127 50.72 63.84 40.68
N HIS A 128 51.40 62.86 41.31
CA HIS A 128 52.79 63.04 41.77
C HIS A 128 53.77 63.24 40.60
N ALA A 129 53.46 62.74 39.40
CA ALA A 129 54.24 63.00 38.18
C ALA A 129 54.22 64.47 37.74
N LYS A 130 53.26 65.26 38.23
CA LYS A 130 53.11 66.69 37.92
C LYS A 130 53.48 67.59 39.11
N ALA A 131 53.91 67.01 40.22
CA ALA A 131 54.26 67.77 41.40
C ALA A 131 55.54 68.58 41.15
N ASP A 132 55.58 69.80 41.69
CA ASP A 132 56.81 70.59 41.73
C ASP A 132 57.86 69.87 42.57
N CYS A 133 59.06 69.67 42.02
CA CYS A 133 60.16 68.97 42.67
C CYS A 133 60.48 69.56 44.05
N GLN A 134 60.34 70.88 44.24
CA GLN A 134 60.63 71.55 45.51
C GLN A 134 59.67 71.16 46.64
N ARG A 135 58.46 70.69 46.30
CA ARG A 135 57.49 70.22 47.30
C ARG A 135 57.95 68.95 48.02
N CYS A 136 58.82 68.19 47.38
CA CYS A 136 59.39 66.96 47.94
C CYS A 136 60.87 67.20 48.31
N HIS A 137 61.68 67.68 47.37
CA HIS A 137 63.09 67.98 47.59
C HIS A 137 63.29 69.43 48.04
N THR A 138 63.15 69.67 49.34
CA THR A 138 63.21 71.02 49.93
C THR A 138 64.54 71.74 49.71
N LEU A 139 65.64 71.00 49.50
CA LEU A 139 66.98 71.52 49.20
C LEU A 139 67.38 71.36 47.72
N PHE A 140 66.40 71.19 46.82
CA PHE A 140 66.62 71.02 45.38
C PHE A 140 67.48 72.14 44.76
N ALA A 141 67.26 73.39 45.17
CA ALA A 141 68.00 74.55 44.67
C ALA A 141 69.51 74.49 45.00
N GLU A 142 69.89 73.72 46.02
CA GLU A 142 71.28 73.48 46.43
C GLU A 142 71.86 72.18 45.84
N LEU A 143 71.12 71.50 44.96
CA LEU A 143 71.44 70.18 44.41
C LEU A 143 71.63 69.11 45.49
N ASN A 144 70.93 69.24 46.61
CA ASN A 144 70.91 68.28 47.71
C ASN A 144 69.58 67.48 47.68
N PHE A 145 69.70 66.16 47.58
CA PHE A 145 68.57 65.22 47.42
C PHE A 145 68.52 64.19 48.55
N GLU A 146 68.10 64.62 49.74
CA GLU A 146 67.99 63.73 50.92
C GLU A 146 66.89 62.65 50.79
N PRO A 147 67.01 61.49 51.47
CA PRO A 147 66.00 60.44 51.43
C PRO A 147 64.70 60.81 52.19
N LEU A 148 63.56 60.90 51.49
CA LEU A 148 62.23 61.21 52.07
C LEU A 148 61.42 59.95 52.45
N GLY A 149 60.53 60.06 53.46
CA GLY A 149 59.52 59.04 53.75
C GLY A 149 58.54 58.86 52.58
N VAL A 150 58.07 57.63 52.34
CA VAL A 150 57.27 57.26 51.14
C VAL A 150 55.84 56.82 51.45
N LYS A 151 55.42 56.79 52.73
CA LYS A 151 54.03 56.42 53.05
C LYS A 151 53.10 57.60 52.81
N CYS A 152 51.88 57.32 52.35
CA CYS A 152 50.89 58.35 52.03
C CYS A 152 50.64 59.31 53.20
N TYR A 153 50.46 58.77 54.41
CA TYR A 153 50.19 59.57 55.62
C TYR A 153 51.36 60.48 56.03
N ASP A 154 52.61 60.09 55.74
CA ASP A 154 53.80 60.89 56.07
C ASP A 154 53.72 62.28 55.42
N CYS A 155 53.13 62.35 54.22
CA CYS A 155 52.93 63.60 53.47
C CYS A 155 51.50 64.15 53.57
N HIS A 156 50.49 63.30 53.66
CA HIS A 156 49.07 63.69 53.58
C HIS A 156 48.33 63.67 54.94
N ASN A 157 49.04 63.71 56.08
CA ASN A 157 48.41 63.73 57.41
C ASN A 157 47.43 64.91 57.60
N GLN A 158 47.74 66.10 57.07
CA GLN A 158 46.85 67.27 57.14
C GLN A 158 45.59 67.04 56.31
N ASN A 159 45.73 66.45 55.13
CA ASN A 159 44.58 66.09 54.30
C ASN A 159 43.69 65.05 55.02
N PHE A 160 44.29 64.03 55.64
CA PHE A 160 43.58 63.01 56.41
C PHE A 160 42.77 63.63 57.57
N ALA A 161 43.37 64.53 58.34
CA ALA A 161 42.72 65.18 59.47
C ALA A 161 41.64 66.22 59.06
N ALA A 162 41.78 66.83 57.88
CA ALA A 162 40.86 67.86 57.39
C ALA A 162 39.58 67.31 56.73
N THR A 163 39.53 66.03 56.36
CA THR A 163 38.35 65.45 55.71
C THR A 163 37.16 65.41 56.66
N GLN A 164 35.99 65.91 56.21
CA GLN A 164 34.75 65.93 56.99
C GLN A 164 33.66 64.98 56.47
N ASN A 165 33.78 64.49 55.23
CA ASN A 165 32.75 63.66 54.61
C ASN A 165 33.36 62.48 53.81
N PRO A 166 33.48 61.28 54.40
CA PRO A 166 33.32 60.99 55.83
C PRO A 166 34.50 61.55 56.65
N ASN A 167 34.28 61.87 57.93
CA ASN A 167 35.35 62.38 58.80
C ASN A 167 36.30 61.25 59.22
N HIS A 168 37.52 61.23 58.68
CA HIS A 168 38.46 60.13 58.92
C HIS A 168 38.93 60.01 60.37
N ALA A 169 39.20 61.13 61.02
CA ALA A 169 39.69 61.14 62.39
C ALA A 169 38.59 60.76 63.40
N GLN A 170 37.39 61.32 63.24
CA GLN A 170 36.28 61.06 64.15
C GLN A 170 35.73 59.63 64.03
N SER A 171 35.73 59.07 62.81
CA SER A 171 35.27 57.71 62.56
C SER A 171 36.34 56.63 62.78
N GLY A 172 37.57 57.02 63.15
CA GLY A 172 38.66 56.09 63.45
C GLY A 172 39.15 55.29 62.24
N PHE A 173 39.12 55.89 61.04
CA PHE A 173 39.57 55.21 59.82
C PHE A 173 41.08 54.94 59.82
N SER A 174 41.51 53.91 59.10
CA SER A 174 42.91 53.49 59.00
C SER A 174 43.77 54.56 58.29
N THR A 175 45.03 54.71 58.71
CA THR A 175 46.04 55.51 58.00
C THR A 175 46.66 54.77 56.81
N ASP A 176 46.31 53.48 56.64
CA ASP A 176 46.60 52.72 55.42
C ASP A 176 45.59 53.08 54.33
N CYS A 177 45.91 54.14 53.58
CA CYS A 177 44.99 54.76 52.62
C CYS A 177 44.57 53.81 51.50
N GLU A 178 45.44 52.85 51.12
CA GLU A 178 45.21 51.91 50.02
C GLU A 178 44.07 50.93 50.29
N SER A 179 43.70 50.75 51.56
CA SER A 179 42.54 49.93 51.95
C SER A 179 41.21 50.45 51.41
N CYS A 180 41.14 51.75 51.11
CA CYS A 180 39.92 52.41 50.65
C CYS A 180 40.11 53.24 49.37
N HIS A 181 41.29 53.83 49.16
CA HIS A 181 41.59 54.75 48.07
C HIS A 181 42.57 54.16 47.07
N ASN A 182 42.31 54.37 45.78
CA ASN A 182 43.21 53.97 44.70
C ASN A 182 44.09 55.14 44.26
N PHE A 183 45.41 55.00 44.40
CA PHE A 183 46.39 56.04 44.07
C PHE A 183 46.62 56.26 42.57
N THR A 184 46.10 55.37 41.72
CA THR A 184 46.15 55.53 40.25
C THR A 184 44.97 56.31 39.68
N ASP A 185 43.94 56.56 40.49
CA ASP A 185 42.75 57.29 40.05
C ASP A 185 43.06 58.78 39.82
N ALA A 186 42.44 59.35 38.79
CA ALA A 186 42.62 60.77 38.45
C ALA A 186 42.11 61.73 39.55
N ASN A 187 41.20 61.26 40.42
CA ASN A 187 40.57 62.01 41.50
C ASN A 187 40.57 61.20 42.81
N TRP A 188 41.12 61.79 43.88
CA TRP A 188 41.23 61.17 45.21
C TRP A 188 39.90 61.02 45.97
N SER A 189 38.80 61.55 45.43
CA SER A 189 37.50 61.62 46.11
C SER A 189 36.70 60.30 46.12
N TYR A 190 37.17 59.25 45.44
CA TYR A 190 36.48 57.96 45.39
C TYR A 190 37.08 56.99 46.41
N ALA A 191 36.23 56.39 47.25
CA ALA A 191 36.60 55.35 48.20
C ALA A 191 35.68 54.13 48.00
N SER A 192 36.23 52.93 48.06
CA SER A 192 35.47 51.68 47.92
C SER A 192 35.30 50.99 49.28
N PHE A 193 34.06 50.65 49.65
CA PHE A 193 33.74 49.96 50.92
C PHE A 193 33.11 48.59 50.65
N ALA A 194 33.70 47.53 51.21
CA ALA A 194 33.14 46.18 51.14
C ALA A 194 31.96 46.00 52.13
N HIS A 195 30.82 45.51 51.63
CA HIS A 195 29.60 45.23 52.42
C HIS A 195 29.31 43.72 52.48
N ASP A 196 30.31 42.91 52.81
CA ASP A 196 30.25 41.45 52.65
C ASP A 196 29.17 40.77 53.50
N LYS A 197 28.82 41.36 54.65
CA LYS A 197 27.81 40.81 55.56
C LYS A 197 26.38 41.17 55.14
N PHE A 198 26.17 42.29 54.45
CA PHE A 198 24.87 42.71 53.93
C PHE A 198 25.08 43.27 52.51
N PRO A 199 25.07 42.40 51.48
CA PRO A 199 25.32 42.83 50.11
C PRO A 199 24.30 43.88 49.65
N LEU A 200 24.79 45.00 49.12
CA LEU A 200 23.94 46.06 48.56
C LEU A 200 23.43 45.68 47.17
N ILE A 201 22.53 44.70 47.14
CA ILE A 201 21.91 44.12 45.94
C ILE A 201 20.41 44.32 45.96
N GLY A 202 19.75 44.09 44.82
CA GLY A 202 18.29 44.13 44.76
C GLY A 202 17.70 45.49 45.11
N GLY A 203 16.69 45.49 46.00
CA GLY A 203 16.03 46.71 46.49
C GLY A 203 16.90 47.55 47.44
N HIS A 204 17.99 46.99 47.94
CA HIS A 204 19.00 47.67 48.76
C HIS A 204 20.24 48.07 47.95
N LYS A 205 20.17 47.95 46.62
CA LYS A 205 21.23 48.42 45.72
C LYS A 205 21.27 49.94 45.72
N ILE A 206 22.40 50.48 46.19
CA ILE A 206 22.70 51.90 46.14
C ILE A 206 23.53 52.15 44.87
N GLY A 207 23.14 53.12 44.04
CA GLY A 207 23.84 53.43 42.79
C GLY A 207 25.27 53.93 42.99
N TYR A 208 26.07 54.01 41.93
CA TYR A 208 27.48 54.47 41.88
C TYR A 208 27.70 55.95 42.26
N LYS A 209 26.70 56.60 42.86
CA LYS A 209 26.63 58.06 43.02
C LYS A 209 25.92 58.49 44.29
N ILE A 210 26.19 57.90 45.46
CA ILE A 210 25.72 58.51 46.72
C ILE A 210 26.80 58.52 47.80
N THR A 211 27.05 59.74 48.29
CA THR A 211 27.94 60.20 49.36
C THR A 211 27.28 60.17 50.74
N ASP A 212 26.22 59.38 50.97
CA ASP A 212 25.45 59.43 52.22
C ASP A 212 25.12 58.06 52.84
N CYS A 213 26.11 57.53 53.55
CA CYS A 213 26.00 56.34 54.40
C CYS A 213 24.88 56.45 55.45
N LYS A 214 24.39 57.66 55.78
CA LYS A 214 23.34 57.87 56.80
C LYS A 214 21.99 57.29 56.40
N THR A 215 21.77 57.02 55.11
CA THR A 215 20.56 56.36 54.61
C THR A 215 20.34 55.00 55.28
N CYS A 216 21.43 54.28 55.57
CA CYS A 216 21.37 52.98 56.24
C CYS A 216 21.95 53.05 57.67
N HIS A 217 22.98 53.86 57.90
CA HIS A 217 23.62 54.04 59.20
C HIS A 217 23.07 55.29 59.90
N THR A 218 21.89 55.16 60.48
CA THR A 218 21.17 56.26 61.15
C THR A 218 21.88 56.78 62.41
N ASN A 219 22.85 56.03 62.97
CA ASN A 219 23.62 56.38 64.17
C ASN A 219 25.00 57.01 63.86
N ALA A 220 25.11 57.76 62.75
CA ALA A 220 26.34 58.47 62.41
C ALA A 220 26.87 59.30 63.61
N PRO A 221 28.19 59.27 63.90
CA PRO A 221 29.29 58.85 63.03
C PRO A 221 29.70 57.37 63.17
N ILE A 222 28.91 56.53 63.85
CA ILE A 222 29.22 55.10 64.02
C ILE A 222 28.62 54.30 62.84
N TYR A 223 29.50 53.75 61.99
CA TYR A 223 29.12 52.98 60.79
C TYR A 223 29.18 51.46 61.01
N THR A 224 29.19 51.00 62.27
CA THR A 224 29.25 49.57 62.65
C THR A 224 27.98 49.14 63.41
N GLY A 225 27.66 47.85 63.37
CA GLY A 225 26.62 47.25 64.24
C GLY A 225 25.15 47.38 63.76
N LEU A 226 24.91 47.73 62.49
CA LEU A 226 23.55 47.74 61.93
C LEU A 226 22.94 46.33 61.92
N SER A 227 21.68 46.21 62.37
CA SER A 227 20.93 44.94 62.35
C SER A 227 20.68 44.46 60.92
N GLN A 228 20.78 43.15 60.70
CA GLN A 228 20.44 42.49 59.43
C GLN A 228 19.00 41.98 59.40
N ASP A 229 18.28 42.07 60.52
CA ASP A 229 16.91 41.63 60.61
C ASP A 229 15.98 42.56 59.80
N CYS A 230 15.26 41.99 58.84
CA CYS A 230 14.41 42.73 57.93
C CYS A 230 13.32 43.52 58.67
N TYR A 231 12.73 42.92 59.70
CA TYR A 231 11.66 43.55 60.48
C TYR A 231 12.19 44.77 61.25
N SER A 232 13.40 44.71 61.81
CA SER A 232 13.99 45.85 62.51
C SER A 232 14.11 47.13 61.65
N CYS A 233 14.36 47.00 60.34
CA CYS A 233 14.42 48.13 59.42
C CYS A 233 13.06 48.46 58.77
N HIS A 234 12.21 47.45 58.52
CA HIS A 234 10.96 47.60 57.76
C HIS A 234 9.70 47.47 58.61
N LYS A 235 9.82 47.59 59.94
CA LYS A 235 8.72 47.47 60.91
C LYS A 235 7.49 48.29 60.51
N THR A 236 7.67 49.57 60.21
CA THR A 236 6.57 50.46 59.84
C THR A 236 5.85 49.98 58.58
N HIS A 237 6.59 49.52 57.56
CA HIS A 237 5.99 48.96 56.35
C HIS A 237 5.23 47.65 56.66
N TYR A 238 5.78 46.78 57.51
CA TYR A 238 5.13 45.55 57.95
C TYR A 238 3.80 45.82 58.66
N GLU A 239 3.79 46.74 59.63
CA GLU A 239 2.60 47.08 60.43
C GLU A 239 1.52 47.83 59.63
N GLN A 240 1.90 48.60 58.61
CA GLN A 240 0.98 49.42 57.81
C GLN A 240 0.45 48.71 56.56
N THR A 241 0.98 47.54 56.18
CA THR A 241 0.50 46.84 54.99
C THR A 241 -0.91 46.30 55.21
N THR A 242 -1.84 46.64 54.32
CA THR A 242 -3.27 46.27 54.42
C THR A 242 -3.69 45.14 53.49
N ASN A 243 -2.89 44.81 52.47
CA ASN A 243 -3.23 43.77 51.49
C ASN A 243 -1.99 42.94 51.07
N PRO A 244 -1.80 41.73 51.60
CA PRO A 244 -2.52 41.17 52.76
C PRO A 244 -2.11 41.88 54.06
N ASN A 245 -3.04 42.02 55.03
CA ASN A 245 -2.72 42.61 56.33
C ASN A 245 -1.91 41.62 57.19
N HIS A 246 -0.63 41.92 57.39
CA HIS A 246 0.30 41.04 58.10
C HIS A 246 -0.04 40.86 59.59
N ILE A 247 -0.61 41.87 60.23
CA ILE A 247 -0.97 41.84 61.65
C ILE A 247 -2.22 40.99 61.87
N SER A 248 -3.30 41.27 61.12
CA SER A 248 -4.54 40.51 61.26
C SER A 248 -4.39 39.05 60.82
N ALA A 249 -3.51 38.78 59.86
CA ALA A 249 -3.20 37.42 59.41
C ALA A 249 -2.18 36.69 60.31
N SER A 250 -1.61 37.36 61.32
CA SER A 250 -0.52 36.84 62.16
C SER A 250 0.65 36.26 61.35
N PHE A 251 1.09 36.99 60.32
CA PHE A 251 2.26 36.58 59.55
C PHE A 251 3.54 36.64 60.37
N SER A 252 4.56 35.91 59.91
CA SER A 252 5.87 35.88 60.56
C SER A 252 6.65 37.16 60.26
N THR A 253 7.45 37.62 61.24
CA THR A 253 8.44 38.69 61.04
C THR A 253 9.69 38.18 60.30
N THR A 254 9.81 36.88 60.04
CA THR A 254 10.80 36.31 59.12
C THR A 254 10.40 36.59 57.69
N CYS A 255 10.70 37.80 57.19
CA CYS A 255 10.23 38.28 55.88
C CYS A 255 10.62 37.37 54.70
N THR A 256 11.72 36.63 54.81
CA THR A 256 12.27 35.74 53.76
C THR A 256 11.40 34.52 53.45
N THR A 257 10.37 34.24 54.26
CA THR A 257 9.38 33.21 53.95
C THR A 257 8.51 33.59 52.76
N CYS A 258 8.29 34.89 52.51
CA CYS A 258 7.40 35.40 51.48
C CYS A 258 8.06 36.44 50.57
N HIS A 259 9.10 37.14 51.02
CA HIS A 259 9.73 38.23 50.28
C HIS A 259 11.21 37.96 50.03
N THR A 260 11.81 38.63 49.04
CA THR A 260 13.22 38.47 48.72
C THR A 260 13.96 39.80 48.86
N ILE A 261 15.30 39.74 49.01
CA ILE A 261 16.15 40.96 49.03
C ILE A 261 16.07 41.77 47.73
N ASN A 262 15.58 41.14 46.65
CA ASN A 262 15.36 41.81 45.36
C ASN A 262 14.10 42.67 45.32
N GLY A 263 13.14 42.44 46.21
CA GLY A 263 11.92 43.25 46.30
C GLY A 263 10.78 42.60 47.09
N TRP A 264 9.83 43.44 47.52
CA TRP A 264 8.64 43.04 48.27
C TRP A 264 7.55 42.39 47.41
N LYS A 265 7.55 42.64 46.09
CA LYS A 265 6.57 42.10 45.13
C LYS A 265 7.29 41.46 43.93
N PRO A 266 6.81 40.33 43.41
CA PRO A 266 5.72 39.50 43.98
C PRO A 266 6.19 38.76 45.25
N SER A 267 5.26 38.50 46.18
CA SER A 267 5.54 37.63 47.33
C SER A 267 5.49 36.17 46.90
N SER A 268 6.49 35.38 47.26
CA SER A 268 6.60 33.96 46.92
C SER A 268 5.95 33.06 47.99
N PHE A 269 4.62 32.98 48.00
CA PHE A 269 3.90 31.95 48.76
C PHE A 269 3.47 30.82 47.83
N ASN A 270 3.91 29.59 48.11
CA ASN A 270 3.62 28.45 47.25
C ASN A 270 2.24 27.84 47.56
N HIS A 271 1.26 28.15 46.71
CA HIS A 271 -0.09 27.62 46.82
C HIS A 271 -0.21 26.14 46.39
N THR A 272 0.75 25.60 45.63
CA THR A 272 0.62 24.25 45.05
C THR A 272 0.57 23.12 46.07
N GLN A 273 0.99 23.38 47.31
CA GLN A 273 0.94 22.41 48.41
C GLN A 273 -0.43 22.35 49.11
N TYR A 274 -1.31 23.33 48.88
CA TYR A 274 -2.58 23.46 49.60
C TYR A 274 -3.79 23.55 48.67
N PHE A 275 -3.73 24.44 47.68
CA PHE A 275 -4.76 24.63 46.66
C PHE A 275 -4.08 25.18 45.39
N VAL A 276 -4.06 24.41 44.32
CA VAL A 276 -3.46 24.85 43.06
C VAL A 276 -4.30 25.98 42.48
N LEU A 277 -3.70 27.18 42.36
CA LEU A 277 -4.36 28.31 41.71
C LEU A 277 -4.35 28.09 40.19
N GLU A 278 -5.47 27.60 39.66
CA GLU A 278 -5.67 27.32 38.24
C GLU A 278 -7.03 27.87 37.75
N GLY A 279 -7.14 28.04 36.43
CA GLY A 279 -8.34 28.59 35.80
C GLY A 279 -8.68 29.99 36.32
N ALA A 280 -9.96 30.19 36.66
CA ALA A 280 -10.49 31.48 37.14
C ALA A 280 -9.88 31.90 38.50
N HIS A 281 -9.28 30.98 39.26
CA HIS A 281 -8.70 31.27 40.57
C HIS A 281 -7.34 31.98 40.48
N THR A 282 -6.72 32.03 39.31
CA THR A 282 -5.40 32.68 39.10
C THR A 282 -5.43 34.21 39.19
N GLN A 283 -6.60 34.84 39.02
CA GLN A 283 -6.77 36.30 39.00
C GLN A 283 -7.58 36.84 40.19
N LEU A 284 -7.88 36.00 41.19
CA LEU A 284 -8.65 36.42 42.35
C LEU A 284 -7.78 37.16 43.36
N ASP A 285 -8.32 38.25 43.91
CA ASP A 285 -7.73 38.90 45.09
C ASP A 285 -7.70 37.94 46.28
N CYS A 286 -6.62 37.96 47.07
CA CYS A 286 -6.42 37.06 48.21
C CYS A 286 -7.62 37.04 49.18
N ASN A 287 -8.24 38.20 49.43
CA ASN A 287 -9.38 38.34 50.35
C ASN A 287 -10.67 37.68 49.84
N LYS A 288 -10.76 37.32 48.55
CA LYS A 288 -11.88 36.55 48.00
C LYS A 288 -11.82 35.09 48.44
N CYS A 289 -10.61 34.56 48.65
CA CYS A 289 -10.38 33.21 49.16
C CYS A 289 -10.25 33.22 50.70
N HIS A 290 -9.47 34.15 51.23
CA HIS A 290 -9.20 34.30 52.67
C HIS A 290 -10.14 35.33 53.32
N SER A 291 -11.44 35.16 53.14
CA SER A 291 -12.46 36.13 53.56
C SER A 291 -12.58 36.30 55.09
N THR A 292 -12.24 35.26 55.85
CA THR A 292 -12.29 35.25 57.32
C THR A 292 -10.92 35.11 57.97
N SER A 293 -10.06 34.27 57.40
CA SER A 293 -8.72 33.97 57.90
C SER A 293 -7.83 33.41 56.80
N TYR A 294 -6.52 33.67 56.91
CA TYR A 294 -5.48 33.01 56.12
C TYR A 294 -5.11 31.61 56.65
N LYS A 295 -5.58 31.26 57.86
CA LYS A 295 -5.45 29.92 58.45
C LYS A 295 -6.75 29.13 58.26
N ASN A 296 -6.63 27.86 57.89
CA ASN A 296 -7.75 26.92 57.70
C ASN A 296 -8.79 27.38 56.66
N THR A 297 -8.35 28.11 55.63
CA THR A 297 -9.19 28.40 54.46
C THR A 297 -9.62 27.08 53.82
N PRO A 298 -10.93 26.86 53.57
CA PRO A 298 -11.40 25.64 52.92
C PRO A 298 -10.69 25.42 51.58
N THR A 299 -10.28 24.18 51.33
CA THR A 299 -9.60 23.79 50.07
C THR A 299 -10.50 22.98 49.14
N ASP A 300 -11.68 22.56 49.60
CA ASP A 300 -12.68 21.88 48.79
C ASP A 300 -13.68 22.87 48.16
N CYS A 301 -14.22 22.49 47.00
CA CYS A 301 -15.13 23.33 46.24
C CYS A 301 -16.39 23.69 47.04
N TYR A 302 -16.96 22.73 47.77
CA TYR A 302 -18.20 22.94 48.52
C TYR A 302 -17.99 23.92 49.68
N GLY A 303 -16.88 23.82 50.42
CA GLY A 303 -16.55 24.74 51.51
C GLY A 303 -16.53 26.22 51.07
N CYS A 304 -16.04 26.50 49.86
CA CYS A 304 -16.00 27.86 49.29
C CYS A 304 -17.29 28.26 48.57
N HIS A 305 -17.93 27.33 47.84
CA HIS A 305 -19.08 27.61 46.98
C HIS A 305 -20.42 27.10 47.55
N LYS A 306 -20.50 26.80 48.85
CA LYS A 306 -21.70 26.26 49.51
C LYS A 306 -22.97 27.04 49.17
N THR A 307 -22.95 28.36 49.33
CA THR A 307 -24.11 29.21 49.06
C THR A 307 -24.54 29.16 47.60
N THR A 308 -23.58 29.07 46.66
CA THR A 308 -23.87 28.92 45.23
C THR A 308 -24.45 27.53 44.94
N PHE A 309 -23.89 26.48 45.54
CA PHE A 309 -24.40 25.11 45.41
C PHE A 309 -25.85 25.01 45.91
N GLU A 310 -26.13 25.49 47.12
CA GLU A 310 -27.45 25.46 47.74
C GLU A 310 -28.47 26.38 47.02
N GLY A 311 -28.01 27.47 46.42
CA GLY A 311 -28.84 28.44 45.71
C GLY A 311 -29.11 28.14 44.24
N THR A 312 -28.49 27.11 43.65
CA THR A 312 -28.71 26.77 42.23
C THR A 312 -30.08 26.12 42.05
N THR A 313 -30.87 26.61 41.09
CA THR A 313 -32.23 26.09 40.82
C THR A 313 -32.34 25.27 39.53
N ASN A 314 -31.36 25.36 38.62
CA ASN A 314 -31.41 24.67 37.33
C ASN A 314 -30.01 24.15 36.89
N PRO A 315 -29.71 22.86 37.08
CA PRO A 315 -30.45 21.89 37.89
C PRO A 315 -30.33 22.20 39.39
N ASN A 316 -31.37 21.93 40.18
CA ASN A 316 -31.30 22.14 41.63
C ASN A 316 -30.41 21.09 42.28
N HIS A 317 -29.22 21.49 42.75
CA HIS A 317 -28.22 20.57 43.28
C HIS A 317 -28.66 19.86 44.56
N VAL A 318 -29.37 20.56 45.46
CA VAL A 318 -29.81 20.03 46.76
C VAL A 318 -31.01 19.10 46.60
N ALA A 319 -32.05 19.55 45.91
CA ALA A 319 -33.28 18.76 45.69
C ALA A 319 -32.98 17.48 44.89
N SER A 320 -31.99 17.54 44.00
CA SER A 320 -31.56 16.40 43.19
C SER A 320 -30.44 15.57 43.83
N GLN A 321 -30.03 15.89 45.06
CA GLN A 321 -29.01 15.16 45.82
C GLN A 321 -27.66 15.00 45.09
N PHE A 322 -27.21 16.03 44.37
CA PHE A 322 -25.90 15.99 43.70
C PHE A 322 -24.75 15.89 44.73
N PRO A 323 -23.65 15.20 44.39
CA PRO A 323 -22.49 15.09 45.26
C PRO A 323 -21.79 16.45 45.42
N THR A 324 -21.14 16.64 46.57
CA THR A 324 -20.32 17.83 46.86
C THR A 324 -18.94 17.81 46.20
N ASP A 325 -18.59 16.69 45.55
CA ASP A 325 -17.44 16.59 44.65
C ASP A 325 -17.79 17.23 43.29
N CYS A 326 -17.58 18.54 43.21
CA CYS A 326 -17.92 19.35 42.04
C CYS A 326 -17.10 18.98 40.80
N THR A 327 -15.91 18.40 40.97
CA THR A 327 -14.97 18.09 39.86
C THR A 327 -15.51 17.04 38.89
N LYS A 328 -16.55 16.30 39.30
CA LYS A 328 -17.28 15.36 38.44
C LYS A 328 -18.01 16.05 37.28
N CYS A 329 -18.38 17.32 37.46
CA CYS A 329 -19.23 18.05 36.53
C CYS A 329 -18.71 19.44 36.17
N HIS A 330 -17.89 20.06 37.01
CA HIS A 330 -17.42 21.42 36.83
C HIS A 330 -15.90 21.48 36.77
N THR A 331 -15.38 22.51 36.09
CA THR A 331 -13.95 22.75 35.96
C THR A 331 -13.56 24.04 36.68
N THR A 332 -12.29 24.16 37.05
CA THR A 332 -11.71 25.38 37.63
C THR A 332 -11.62 26.53 36.62
N SER A 333 -11.73 26.24 35.32
CA SER A 333 -11.71 27.24 34.23
C SER A 333 -13.09 27.85 33.95
N ALA A 334 -14.15 27.05 34.02
CA ALA A 334 -15.53 27.51 33.85
C ALA A 334 -16.52 26.61 34.60
N TRP A 335 -17.43 27.25 35.34
CA TRP A 335 -18.54 26.57 36.04
C TRP A 335 -19.71 26.22 35.12
N ILE A 336 -19.95 27.02 34.08
CA ILE A 336 -21.00 26.83 33.07
C ILE A 336 -20.38 26.95 31.67
N PRO A 337 -20.67 26.02 30.74
CA PRO A 337 -21.45 24.80 30.94
C PRO A 337 -20.73 23.78 31.83
N SER A 338 -21.47 22.88 32.47
CA SER A 338 -20.87 21.72 33.12
C SER A 338 -20.23 20.80 32.06
N SER A 339 -19.13 20.14 32.41
CA SER A 339 -18.42 19.18 31.56
C SER A 339 -19.07 17.79 31.55
N PHE A 340 -20.23 17.62 32.19
CA PHE A 340 -20.95 16.34 32.22
C PHE A 340 -21.44 15.98 30.82
N ASN A 341 -20.94 14.85 30.30
CA ASN A 341 -21.23 14.39 28.95
C ASN A 341 -22.12 13.14 28.98
N HIS A 342 -23.33 13.23 28.44
CA HIS A 342 -24.23 12.07 28.34
C HIS A 342 -23.67 10.91 27.50
N ALA A 343 -22.67 11.15 26.65
CA ALA A 343 -21.98 10.10 25.91
C ALA A 343 -21.23 9.10 26.83
N SER A 344 -20.97 9.44 28.09
CA SER A 344 -20.41 8.51 29.08
C SER A 344 -21.46 7.69 29.83
N THR A 345 -22.74 7.89 29.54
CA THR A 345 -23.87 7.18 30.17
C THR A 345 -24.46 6.13 29.24
N ASN A 346 -25.31 5.26 29.78
CA ASN A 346 -26.06 4.27 28.99
C ASN A 346 -27.13 4.90 28.06
N PHE A 347 -27.32 6.22 28.11
CA PHE A 347 -28.22 6.96 27.21
C PHE A 347 -27.50 8.17 26.59
N PRO A 348 -26.70 7.96 25.53
CA PRO A 348 -26.11 9.06 24.78
C PRO A 348 -27.21 9.91 24.13
N LEU A 349 -27.20 11.22 24.41
CA LEU A 349 -28.15 12.13 23.80
C LEU A 349 -27.83 12.29 22.31
N THR A 350 -28.76 11.85 21.46
CA THR A 350 -28.65 11.92 20.00
C THR A 350 -29.95 12.47 19.40
N GLY A 351 -29.88 13.02 18.19
CA GLY A 351 -31.02 13.64 17.52
C GLY A 351 -31.69 14.71 18.36
N ILE A 352 -33.02 14.67 18.49
CA ILE A 352 -33.79 15.69 19.22
C ILE A 352 -33.46 15.72 20.73
N HIS A 353 -33.04 14.59 21.31
CA HIS A 353 -32.71 14.48 22.73
C HIS A 353 -31.45 15.28 23.09
N ALA A 354 -30.56 15.57 22.12
CA ALA A 354 -29.38 16.41 22.35
C ALA A 354 -29.72 17.87 22.67
N THR A 355 -30.92 18.33 22.29
CA THR A 355 -31.41 19.69 22.52
C THR A 355 -32.56 19.76 23.52
N THR A 356 -33.03 18.62 24.02
CA THR A 356 -34.14 18.55 24.99
C THR A 356 -33.68 19.05 26.36
N SER A 357 -34.54 19.83 27.02
CA SER A 357 -34.28 20.31 28.38
C SER A 357 -34.12 19.17 29.38
N CYS A 358 -33.15 19.26 30.29
CA CYS A 358 -32.85 18.23 31.28
C CYS A 358 -34.08 17.85 32.11
N ILE A 359 -34.92 18.83 32.48
CA ILE A 359 -36.11 18.60 33.32
C ILE A 359 -37.18 17.75 32.61
N SER A 360 -37.17 17.70 31.27
CA SER A 360 -38.09 16.85 30.51
C SER A 360 -37.82 15.36 30.74
N CYS A 361 -36.58 14.99 31.06
CA CYS A 361 -36.21 13.61 31.39
C CYS A 361 -36.11 13.40 32.91
N HIS A 362 -35.62 14.40 33.63
CA HIS A 362 -35.33 14.31 35.07
C HIS A 362 -36.41 14.96 35.95
N ALA A 363 -37.67 14.96 35.51
CA ALA A 363 -38.78 15.55 36.26
C ALA A 363 -38.96 14.96 37.67
N SER A 364 -38.64 13.67 37.84
CA SER A 364 -38.71 12.94 39.12
C SER A 364 -37.33 12.77 39.78
N GLY A 365 -36.32 13.53 39.34
CA GLY A 365 -34.94 13.42 39.80
C GLY A 365 -33.98 12.80 38.79
N TYR A 366 -32.69 12.79 39.15
CA TYR A 366 -31.56 12.41 38.28
C TYR A 366 -31.07 10.97 38.49
N VAL A 367 -31.71 10.22 39.38
CA VAL A 367 -31.42 8.80 39.64
C VAL A 367 -32.49 7.92 38.99
N ASN A 368 -32.08 6.78 38.44
CA ASN A 368 -32.97 5.76 37.84
C ASN A 368 -33.93 6.30 36.76
N THR A 369 -33.51 7.32 36.00
CA THR A 369 -34.28 7.81 34.85
C THR A 369 -34.44 6.69 33.82
N PRO A 370 -35.69 6.33 33.42
CA PRO A 370 -35.93 5.31 32.41
C PRO A 370 -35.20 5.63 31.10
N THR A 371 -34.66 4.59 30.46
CA THR A 371 -33.89 4.73 29.21
C THR A 371 -34.57 4.08 28.00
N ASP A 372 -35.67 3.37 28.22
CA ASP A 372 -36.47 2.80 27.15
C ASP A 372 -37.44 3.85 26.58
N CYS A 373 -37.65 3.81 25.27
CA CYS A 373 -38.46 4.80 24.57
C CYS A 373 -39.92 4.81 25.06
N TYR A 374 -40.48 3.62 25.36
CA TYR A 374 -41.89 3.48 25.72
C TYR A 374 -42.21 4.12 27.07
N SER A 375 -41.36 3.98 28.08
CA SER A 375 -41.57 4.60 29.39
C SER A 375 -41.74 6.12 29.32
N CYS A 376 -41.03 6.79 28.42
CA CYS A 376 -41.15 8.25 28.22
C CYS A 376 -42.23 8.62 27.19
N HIS A 377 -42.40 7.81 26.14
CA HIS A 377 -43.27 8.11 25.00
C HIS A 377 -44.54 7.25 24.95
N LYS A 378 -44.96 6.70 26.10
CA LYS A 378 -46.17 5.88 26.22
C LYS A 378 -47.38 6.57 25.62
N THR A 379 -47.61 7.84 25.95
CA THR A 379 -48.73 8.61 25.40
C THR A 379 -48.63 8.80 23.89
N ASN A 380 -47.42 9.02 23.33
CA ASN A 380 -47.23 9.08 21.89
C ASN A 380 -47.56 7.72 21.24
N TYR A 381 -47.09 6.63 21.82
CA TYR A 381 -47.35 5.27 21.36
C TYR A 381 -48.86 4.97 21.33
N GLU A 382 -49.56 5.23 22.45
CA GLU A 382 -51.00 4.96 22.60
C GLU A 382 -51.87 5.84 21.70
N ASN A 383 -51.47 7.08 21.45
CA ASN A 383 -52.26 8.04 20.67
C ASN A 383 -51.95 8.03 19.16
N THR A 384 -50.97 7.27 18.70
CA THR A 384 -50.68 7.20 17.25
C THR A 384 -51.82 6.48 16.54
N THR A 385 -52.36 7.07 15.47
CA THR A 385 -53.47 6.50 14.69
C THR A 385 -53.06 5.98 13.32
N ASN A 386 -51.89 6.39 12.80
CA ASN A 386 -51.44 6.05 11.46
C ASN A 386 -49.94 5.68 11.41
N PRO A 387 -49.59 4.40 11.46
CA PRO A 387 -50.44 3.26 11.85
C PRO A 387 -50.72 3.24 13.37
N ASN A 388 -51.84 2.65 13.79
CA ASN A 388 -52.19 2.57 15.21
C ASN A 388 -51.35 1.52 15.94
N HIS A 389 -50.42 1.95 16.79
CA HIS A 389 -49.49 1.03 17.48
C HIS A 389 -50.17 0.03 18.42
N VAL A 390 -51.27 0.43 19.07
CA VAL A 390 -51.99 -0.40 20.05
C VAL A 390 -52.83 -1.46 19.37
N THR A 391 -53.73 -1.05 18.47
CA THR A 391 -54.63 -1.97 17.76
C THR A 391 -53.86 -2.93 16.86
N SER A 392 -52.76 -2.45 16.26
CA SER A 392 -51.88 -3.28 15.44
C SER A 392 -50.85 -4.10 16.23
N GLN A 393 -50.85 -4.00 17.57
CA GLN A 393 -49.97 -4.77 18.47
C GLN A 393 -48.49 -4.64 18.12
N PHE A 394 -48.02 -3.42 17.83
CA PHE A 394 -46.60 -3.19 17.59
C PHE A 394 -45.77 -3.47 18.86
N PRO A 395 -44.47 -3.82 18.72
CA PRO A 395 -43.59 -3.95 19.88
C PRO A 395 -43.25 -2.57 20.46
N THR A 396 -43.00 -2.52 21.77
CA THR A 396 -42.53 -1.31 22.47
C THR A 396 -41.04 -1.00 22.26
N ASP A 397 -40.33 -1.86 21.51
CA ASP A 397 -38.98 -1.60 21.01
C ASP A 397 -39.03 -0.64 19.80
N CYS A 398 -39.20 0.65 20.10
CA CYS A 398 -39.42 1.69 19.11
C CYS A 398 -38.27 1.82 18.10
N LYS A 399 -37.04 1.42 18.48
CA LYS A 399 -35.83 1.53 17.63
C LYS A 399 -35.89 0.64 16.38
N LYS A 400 -36.81 -0.32 16.33
CA LYS A 400 -37.08 -1.12 15.14
C LYS A 400 -37.61 -0.31 13.96
N CYS A 401 -38.25 0.83 14.23
CA CYS A 401 -38.91 1.65 13.22
C CYS A 401 -38.54 3.14 13.30
N HIS A 402 -38.22 3.63 14.49
CA HIS A 402 -37.97 5.06 14.75
C HIS A 402 -36.54 5.32 15.15
N SER A 403 -36.07 6.54 14.86
CA SER A 403 -34.74 7.01 15.26
C SER A 403 -34.85 8.15 16.25
N THR A 404 -33.74 8.46 16.93
CA THR A 404 -33.68 9.62 17.83
C THR A 404 -33.73 10.96 17.09
N SER A 405 -33.61 10.97 15.76
CA SER A 405 -33.77 12.17 14.91
C SER A 405 -35.23 12.61 14.77
N GLY A 406 -36.19 11.72 15.03
CA GLY A 406 -37.62 12.02 14.96
C GLY A 406 -38.49 10.77 14.76
N TRP A 407 -39.78 10.90 15.06
CA TRP A 407 -40.77 9.83 14.87
C TRP A 407 -41.12 9.58 13.40
N GLN A 408 -40.91 10.58 12.54
CA GLN A 408 -41.18 10.52 11.10
C GLN A 408 -39.96 10.97 10.30
N PRO A 409 -39.63 10.30 9.18
CA PRO A 409 -40.25 9.06 8.71
C PRO A 409 -39.88 7.87 9.61
N ALA A 410 -40.84 6.98 9.86
CA ALA A 410 -40.53 5.67 10.42
C ALA A 410 -39.99 4.78 9.28
N THR A 411 -38.85 4.14 9.49
CA THR A 411 -38.21 3.28 8.48
C THR A 411 -38.35 1.83 8.90
N PHE A 412 -39.03 1.03 8.10
CA PHE A 412 -39.08 -0.42 8.24
C PHE A 412 -38.63 -1.07 6.93
N ASP A 413 -37.57 -1.86 7.01
CA ASP A 413 -36.99 -2.50 5.84
C ASP A 413 -37.72 -3.81 5.50
N HIS A 414 -38.56 -3.78 4.47
CA HIS A 414 -39.22 -4.99 3.97
C HIS A 414 -38.25 -5.98 3.33
N ALA A 415 -37.06 -5.54 2.88
CA ALA A 415 -36.05 -6.44 2.34
C ALA A 415 -35.49 -7.39 3.40
N ALA A 416 -35.57 -7.03 4.68
CA ALA A 416 -35.21 -7.88 5.81
C ALA A 416 -36.30 -8.93 6.15
N THR A 417 -37.44 -8.92 5.46
CA THR A 417 -38.56 -9.82 5.70
C THR A 417 -38.66 -10.92 4.62
N GLN A 418 -39.51 -11.92 4.86
CA GLN A 418 -39.81 -12.97 3.88
C GLN A 418 -40.67 -12.50 2.70
N PHE A 419 -41.01 -11.21 2.65
CA PHE A 419 -41.75 -10.60 1.54
C PHE A 419 -41.11 -9.25 1.18
N PRO A 420 -39.98 -9.25 0.45
CA PRO A 420 -39.38 -8.03 -0.04
C PRO A 420 -40.31 -7.34 -1.03
N LEU A 421 -40.66 -6.08 -0.76
CA LEU A 421 -41.46 -5.27 -1.68
C LEU A 421 -40.64 -5.02 -2.95
N THR A 422 -41.18 -5.44 -4.10
CA THR A 422 -40.56 -5.27 -5.42
C THR A 422 -41.61 -4.80 -6.44
N GLY A 423 -41.15 -4.15 -7.52
CA GLY A 423 -42.02 -3.65 -8.57
C GLY A 423 -43.08 -2.68 -8.06
N ALA A 424 -44.33 -2.89 -8.46
CA ALA A 424 -45.46 -2.02 -8.11
C ALA A 424 -45.79 -2.02 -6.60
N HIS A 425 -45.35 -3.03 -5.85
CA HIS A 425 -45.61 -3.12 -4.40
C HIS A 425 -44.81 -2.11 -3.57
N LEU A 426 -43.77 -1.48 -4.14
CA LEU A 426 -42.97 -0.46 -3.46
C LEU A 426 -43.76 0.81 -3.11
N SER A 427 -44.84 1.10 -3.84
CA SER A 427 -45.68 2.29 -3.64
C SER A 427 -47.02 2.00 -2.97
N VAL A 428 -47.25 0.76 -2.52
CA VAL A 428 -48.51 0.36 -1.88
C VAL A 428 -48.53 0.85 -0.42
N ALA A 429 -49.62 1.49 -0.01
CA ALA A 429 -49.79 1.94 1.36
C ALA A 429 -49.87 0.73 2.31
N CYS A 430 -49.21 0.82 3.48
CA CYS A 430 -49.07 -0.30 4.41
C CYS A 430 -50.43 -0.94 4.80
N ASN A 431 -51.47 -0.14 4.96
CA ASN A 431 -52.81 -0.62 5.35
C ASN A 431 -53.50 -1.47 4.27
N GLN A 432 -53.08 -1.39 3.00
CA GLN A 432 -53.60 -2.25 1.94
C GLN A 432 -53.09 -3.69 2.08
N CYS A 433 -51.86 -3.87 2.59
CA CYS A 433 -51.32 -5.20 2.91
C CYS A 433 -51.72 -5.64 4.32
N HIS A 434 -51.71 -4.73 5.29
CA HIS A 434 -51.93 -5.01 6.71
C HIS A 434 -53.36 -4.69 7.18
N ALA A 435 -54.36 -4.91 6.32
CA ALA A 435 -55.76 -4.58 6.61
C ALA A 435 -56.31 -5.30 7.86
N SER A 436 -55.82 -6.52 8.13
CA SER A 436 -56.19 -7.33 9.29
C SER A 436 -55.13 -7.29 10.41
N GLY A 437 -54.25 -6.29 10.40
CA GLY A 437 -53.12 -6.18 11.31
C GLY A 437 -51.78 -6.59 10.68
N TYR A 438 -50.71 -6.42 11.45
CA TYR A 438 -49.31 -6.58 11.00
C TYR A 438 -48.71 -7.95 11.34
N VAL A 439 -49.49 -8.82 11.98
CA VAL A 439 -49.10 -10.20 12.33
C VAL A 439 -49.76 -11.15 11.33
N ASN A 440 -49.00 -12.14 10.85
CA ASN A 440 -49.48 -13.17 9.92
C ASN A 440 -50.11 -12.62 8.63
N THR A 441 -49.61 -11.50 8.12
CA THR A 441 -50.03 -10.98 6.82
C THR A 441 -49.76 -12.02 5.72
N GLN A 442 -50.78 -12.31 4.91
CA GLN A 442 -50.66 -13.28 3.83
C GLN A 442 -49.67 -12.78 2.78
N LYS A 443 -48.83 -13.69 2.28
CA LYS A 443 -47.71 -13.39 1.38
C LYS A 443 -47.90 -13.94 -0.03
N ASP A 444 -48.89 -14.79 -0.25
CA ASP A 444 -49.17 -15.34 -1.57
C ASP A 444 -49.96 -14.34 -2.43
N CYS A 445 -49.68 -14.35 -3.74
CA CYS A 445 -50.30 -13.41 -4.68
C CYS A 445 -51.83 -13.56 -4.72
N TYR A 446 -52.34 -14.79 -4.65
CA TYR A 446 -53.75 -15.08 -4.82
C TYR A 446 -54.61 -14.56 -3.67
N SER A 447 -54.15 -14.66 -2.42
CA SER A 447 -54.88 -14.15 -1.26
C SER A 447 -55.23 -12.66 -1.37
N CYS A 448 -54.34 -11.86 -1.97
CA CYS A 448 -54.57 -10.43 -2.18
C CYS A 448 -55.22 -10.12 -3.54
N HIS A 449 -54.85 -10.85 -4.59
CA HIS A 449 -55.29 -10.60 -5.96
C HIS A 449 -56.36 -11.57 -6.46
N LYS A 450 -57.10 -12.21 -5.55
CA LYS A 450 -58.18 -13.16 -5.88
C LYS A 450 -59.17 -12.57 -6.86
N THR A 451 -59.66 -11.36 -6.60
CA THR A 451 -60.61 -10.68 -7.49
C THR A 451 -60.00 -10.43 -8.87
N ASN A 452 -58.72 -10.06 -8.95
CA ASN A 452 -58.04 -9.91 -10.24
C ASN A 452 -57.97 -11.24 -10.97
N PHE A 453 -57.55 -12.32 -10.29
CA PHE A 453 -57.43 -13.68 -10.84
C PHE A 453 -58.76 -14.19 -11.39
N ASP A 454 -59.84 -14.06 -10.60
CA ASP A 454 -61.18 -14.54 -10.94
C ASP A 454 -61.81 -13.77 -12.12
N ASN A 455 -61.51 -12.48 -12.26
CA ASN A 455 -62.17 -11.59 -13.22
C ASN A 455 -61.48 -11.52 -14.60
N VAL A 456 -60.27 -12.08 -14.77
CA VAL A 456 -59.63 -12.09 -16.10
C VAL A 456 -60.41 -13.04 -17.02
N THR A 457 -60.78 -12.56 -18.21
CA THR A 457 -61.50 -13.36 -19.22
C THR A 457 -60.62 -13.86 -20.36
N ASN A 458 -59.44 -13.28 -20.57
CA ASN A 458 -58.54 -13.66 -21.64
C ASN A 458 -57.05 -13.59 -21.21
N PRO A 459 -56.42 -14.74 -20.91
CA PRO A 459 -57.04 -16.05 -20.72
C PRO A 459 -57.82 -16.11 -19.40
N ASN A 460 -58.96 -16.84 -19.36
CA ASN A 460 -59.70 -17.03 -18.12
C ASN A 460 -59.01 -18.06 -17.21
N HIS A 461 -58.51 -17.62 -16.05
CA HIS A 461 -57.73 -18.47 -15.16
C HIS A 461 -58.53 -19.58 -14.49
N ILE A 462 -59.82 -19.35 -14.24
CA ILE A 462 -60.70 -20.31 -13.57
C ILE A 462 -61.06 -21.44 -14.53
N THR A 463 -61.58 -21.11 -15.72
CA THR A 463 -61.98 -22.14 -16.70
C THR A 463 -60.78 -22.85 -17.31
N ALA A 464 -59.63 -22.18 -17.42
CA ALA A 464 -58.38 -22.80 -17.87
C ALA A 464 -57.66 -23.61 -16.78
N ASN A 465 -58.17 -23.59 -15.54
CA ASN A 465 -57.58 -24.28 -14.38
C ASN A 465 -56.10 -23.90 -14.14
N PHE A 466 -55.77 -22.60 -14.24
CA PHE A 466 -54.42 -22.13 -13.97
C PHE A 466 -54.07 -22.20 -12.47
N PRO A 467 -52.80 -22.47 -12.12
CA PRO A 467 -52.37 -22.51 -10.73
C PRO A 467 -52.39 -21.10 -10.10
N THR A 468 -52.55 -21.05 -8.77
CA THR A 468 -52.49 -19.80 -7.99
C THR A 468 -51.06 -19.31 -7.71
N ASP A 469 -50.05 -20.07 -8.17
CA ASP A 469 -48.67 -19.59 -8.25
C ASP A 469 -48.50 -18.65 -9.44
N CYS A 470 -48.85 -17.38 -9.21
CA CYS A 470 -48.85 -16.34 -10.22
C CYS A 470 -47.45 -16.07 -10.82
N THR A 471 -46.37 -16.37 -10.08
CA THR A 471 -45.00 -16.04 -10.49
C THR A 471 -44.51 -16.83 -11.71
N LYS A 472 -45.21 -17.91 -12.06
CA LYS A 472 -44.96 -18.67 -13.30
C LYS A 472 -45.22 -17.86 -14.56
N CYS A 473 -46.09 -16.85 -14.48
CA CYS A 473 -46.56 -16.08 -15.64
C CYS A 473 -46.52 -14.57 -15.41
N HIS A 474 -46.51 -14.09 -14.17
CA HIS A 474 -46.59 -12.67 -13.85
C HIS A 474 -45.40 -12.23 -13.00
N SER A 475 -45.04 -10.96 -13.12
CA SER A 475 -44.00 -10.33 -12.32
C SER A 475 -44.62 -9.36 -11.32
N THR A 476 -43.87 -9.00 -10.28
CA THR A 476 -44.28 -7.94 -9.33
C THR A 476 -44.25 -6.54 -9.94
N THR A 477 -43.67 -6.37 -11.14
CA THR A 477 -43.62 -5.09 -11.86
C THR A 477 -44.95 -4.77 -12.52
N ALA A 478 -45.55 -5.73 -13.22
CA ALA A 478 -46.83 -5.58 -13.92
C ALA A 478 -47.48 -6.94 -14.20
N TRP A 479 -48.83 -6.95 -14.23
CA TRP A 479 -49.62 -8.12 -14.63
C TRP A 479 -49.60 -8.39 -16.15
N LYS A 480 -49.38 -7.36 -16.97
CA LYS A 480 -49.32 -7.45 -18.44
C LYS A 480 -48.05 -6.80 -18.99
N PRO A 481 -47.40 -7.39 -20.01
CA PRO A 481 -47.68 -8.73 -20.57
C PRO A 481 -47.33 -9.85 -19.56
N SER A 482 -47.89 -11.04 -19.77
CA SER A 482 -47.40 -12.25 -19.10
C SER A 482 -45.95 -12.52 -19.54
N THR A 483 -45.13 -13.02 -18.62
CA THR A 483 -43.73 -13.43 -18.88
C THR A 483 -43.64 -14.84 -19.47
N PHE A 484 -44.76 -15.51 -19.75
CA PHE A 484 -44.77 -16.85 -20.33
C PHE A 484 -44.19 -16.84 -21.75
N ASP A 485 -43.09 -17.55 -21.94
CA ASP A 485 -42.37 -17.61 -23.21
C ASP A 485 -42.66 -18.91 -23.99
N HIS A 486 -43.37 -18.78 -25.11
CA HIS A 486 -43.68 -19.90 -26.01
C HIS A 486 -42.44 -20.54 -26.64
N SER A 487 -41.30 -19.83 -26.70
CA SER A 487 -40.03 -20.39 -27.21
C SER A 487 -39.55 -21.59 -26.39
N THR A 488 -40.00 -21.68 -25.14
CA THR A 488 -39.68 -22.79 -24.21
C THR A 488 -40.59 -24.00 -24.39
N THR A 489 -41.63 -23.89 -25.21
CA THR A 489 -42.61 -24.96 -25.45
C THR A 489 -42.26 -25.76 -26.71
N GLN A 490 -42.96 -26.88 -26.94
CA GLN A 490 -42.82 -27.67 -28.16
C GLN A 490 -43.37 -26.97 -29.41
N PHE A 491 -44.05 -25.82 -29.27
CA PHE A 491 -44.55 -25.02 -30.38
C PHE A 491 -44.11 -23.55 -30.22
N PRO A 492 -42.87 -23.21 -30.60
CA PRO A 492 -42.42 -21.82 -30.63
C PRO A 492 -43.26 -21.00 -31.60
N LEU A 493 -43.83 -19.89 -31.12
CA LEU A 493 -44.57 -18.97 -31.98
C LEU A 493 -43.60 -18.27 -32.93
N THR A 494 -43.69 -18.61 -34.22
CA THR A 494 -42.87 -18.04 -35.29
C THR A 494 -43.76 -17.54 -36.44
N GLY A 495 -43.22 -16.62 -37.24
CA GLY A 495 -43.95 -16.04 -38.38
C GLY A 495 -45.28 -15.40 -37.96
N ALA A 496 -46.36 -15.72 -38.68
CA ALA A 496 -47.68 -15.15 -38.44
C ALA A 496 -48.31 -15.56 -37.10
N HIS A 497 -47.83 -16.63 -36.45
CA HIS A 497 -48.36 -17.10 -35.16
C HIS A 497 -47.97 -16.21 -33.98
N THR A 498 -46.98 -15.34 -34.14
CA THR A 498 -46.50 -14.43 -33.07
C THR A 498 -47.53 -13.39 -32.64
N SER A 499 -48.51 -13.08 -33.50
CA SER A 499 -49.55 -12.07 -33.25
C SER A 499 -50.96 -12.67 -33.15
N VAL A 500 -51.08 -13.99 -32.98
CA VAL A 500 -52.38 -14.67 -32.88
C VAL A 500 -52.87 -14.65 -31.44
N ASP A 501 -54.14 -14.29 -31.23
CA ASP A 501 -54.77 -14.36 -29.91
C ASP A 501 -54.72 -15.77 -29.34
N CYS A 502 -54.33 -15.90 -28.06
CA CYS A 502 -54.19 -17.19 -27.38
C CYS A 502 -55.44 -18.08 -27.51
N ALA A 503 -56.64 -17.48 -27.44
CA ALA A 503 -57.92 -18.19 -27.53
C ALA A 503 -58.14 -18.88 -28.89
N LYS A 504 -57.49 -18.43 -29.97
CA LYS A 504 -57.58 -19.08 -31.29
C LYS A 504 -56.83 -20.40 -31.32
N CYS A 505 -55.75 -20.52 -30.56
CA CYS A 505 -55.00 -21.77 -30.41
C CYS A 505 -55.59 -22.65 -29.30
N HIS A 506 -55.95 -22.05 -28.16
CA HIS A 506 -56.41 -22.73 -26.96
C HIS A 506 -57.94 -22.81 -26.85
N ALA A 507 -58.64 -22.96 -27.98
CA ALA A 507 -60.11 -22.95 -28.03
C ALA A 507 -60.76 -24.07 -27.17
N SER A 508 -60.09 -25.21 -27.04
CA SER A 508 -60.53 -26.36 -26.23
C SER A 508 -59.81 -26.46 -24.87
N GLY A 509 -59.12 -25.40 -24.46
CA GLY A 509 -58.30 -25.35 -23.25
C GLY A 509 -56.79 -25.30 -23.52
N TYR A 510 -56.03 -25.12 -22.44
CA TYR A 510 -54.57 -24.90 -22.46
C TYR A 510 -53.75 -26.18 -22.25
N ILE A 511 -54.41 -27.35 -22.22
CA ILE A 511 -53.77 -28.65 -22.07
C ILE A 511 -53.98 -29.43 -23.36
N ASN A 512 -52.94 -30.12 -23.84
CA ASN A 512 -52.96 -30.93 -25.06
C ASN A 512 -53.43 -30.16 -26.31
N THR A 513 -53.10 -28.87 -26.40
CA THR A 513 -53.37 -28.07 -27.60
C THR A 513 -52.64 -28.69 -28.80
N PRO A 514 -53.33 -29.01 -29.92
CA PRO A 514 -52.70 -29.59 -31.09
C PRO A 514 -51.57 -28.71 -31.61
N THR A 515 -50.44 -29.32 -31.96
CA THR A 515 -49.25 -28.63 -32.48
C THR A 515 -48.99 -28.92 -33.96
N ASP A 516 -49.76 -29.82 -34.58
CA ASP A 516 -49.67 -30.11 -36.00
C ASP A 516 -50.47 -29.10 -36.83
N CYS A 517 -49.91 -28.71 -37.98
CA CYS A 517 -50.48 -27.67 -38.82
C CYS A 517 -51.90 -28.02 -39.31
N TYR A 518 -52.15 -29.29 -39.65
CA TYR A 518 -53.40 -29.74 -40.24
C TYR A 518 -54.57 -29.68 -39.24
N SER A 519 -54.36 -30.03 -37.97
CA SER A 519 -55.42 -29.94 -36.95
C SER A 519 -56.00 -28.54 -36.83
N CYS A 520 -55.18 -27.49 -36.98
CA CYS A 520 -55.63 -26.09 -36.92
C CYS A 520 -56.03 -25.53 -38.30
N HIS A 521 -55.36 -25.96 -39.37
CA HIS A 521 -55.53 -25.42 -40.72
C HIS A 521 -56.20 -26.40 -41.69
N LYS A 522 -57.00 -27.33 -41.17
CA LYS A 522 -57.75 -28.32 -41.97
C LYS A 522 -58.54 -27.67 -43.10
N THR A 523 -59.26 -26.60 -42.80
CA THR A 523 -60.05 -25.87 -43.79
C THR A 523 -59.18 -25.26 -44.89
N ASN A 524 -58.00 -24.74 -44.56
CA ASN A 524 -57.04 -24.23 -45.56
C ASN A 524 -56.53 -25.36 -46.45
N TYR A 525 -56.16 -26.50 -45.85
CA TYR A 525 -55.70 -27.69 -46.56
C TYR A 525 -56.77 -28.21 -47.53
N ASP A 526 -58.00 -28.38 -47.05
CA ASP A 526 -59.11 -28.95 -47.83
C ASP A 526 -59.53 -28.04 -49.01
N ASN A 527 -59.46 -26.72 -48.81
CA ASN A 527 -59.92 -25.73 -49.78
C ASN A 527 -58.84 -25.32 -50.81
N THR A 528 -57.62 -25.82 -50.70
CA THR A 528 -56.57 -25.48 -51.69
C THR A 528 -56.93 -26.07 -53.05
N THR A 529 -56.82 -25.28 -54.12
CA THR A 529 -57.19 -25.69 -55.48
C THR A 529 -56.01 -25.89 -56.43
N ASN A 530 -54.83 -25.32 -56.14
CA ASN A 530 -53.67 -25.38 -57.02
C ASN A 530 -52.34 -25.49 -56.24
N PRO A 531 -51.74 -26.69 -56.13
CA PRO A 531 -52.34 -28.00 -56.40
C PRO A 531 -53.39 -28.36 -55.34
N LYS A 532 -54.39 -29.18 -55.70
CA LYS A 532 -55.40 -29.63 -54.74
C LYS A 532 -54.84 -30.71 -53.82
N HIS A 533 -54.57 -30.35 -52.56
CA HIS A 533 -53.92 -31.23 -51.58
C HIS A 533 -54.70 -32.54 -51.32
N SER A 534 -56.01 -32.42 -51.07
CA SER A 534 -56.88 -33.53 -50.66
C SER A 534 -57.01 -34.64 -51.70
N THR A 535 -57.14 -34.31 -52.99
CA THR A 535 -57.27 -35.29 -54.08
C THR A 535 -55.93 -35.80 -54.59
N SER A 536 -54.86 -35.00 -54.46
CA SER A 536 -53.52 -35.38 -54.92
C SER A 536 -52.74 -36.23 -53.91
N GLY A 537 -53.32 -36.47 -52.72
CA GLY A 537 -52.72 -37.34 -51.70
C GLY A 537 -51.50 -36.74 -51.00
N PHE A 538 -51.43 -35.40 -50.88
CA PHE A 538 -50.37 -34.77 -50.10
C PHE A 538 -50.46 -35.18 -48.61
N GLN A 539 -49.32 -35.18 -47.93
CA GLN A 539 -49.25 -35.48 -46.51
C GLN A 539 -49.65 -34.25 -45.69
N THR A 540 -50.07 -34.47 -44.44
CA THR A 540 -50.43 -33.39 -43.49
C THR A 540 -49.23 -32.78 -42.78
N ALA A 541 -48.00 -33.20 -43.13
CA ALA A 541 -46.75 -32.58 -42.72
C ALA A 541 -46.52 -31.29 -43.52
N CYS A 542 -47.32 -30.26 -43.25
CA CYS A 542 -47.34 -29.03 -44.03
C CYS A 542 -45.97 -28.31 -44.08
N GLN A 543 -45.14 -28.47 -43.05
CA GLN A 543 -43.79 -27.89 -42.95
C GLN A 543 -42.81 -28.39 -44.01
N ASP A 544 -43.12 -29.50 -44.71
CA ASP A 544 -42.29 -30.00 -45.81
C ASP A 544 -42.32 -29.07 -47.04
N CYS A 545 -43.35 -28.22 -47.13
CA CYS A 545 -43.57 -27.32 -48.27
C CYS A 545 -43.85 -25.87 -47.84
N HIS A 546 -44.45 -25.65 -46.67
CA HIS A 546 -44.86 -24.33 -46.19
C HIS A 546 -44.02 -23.85 -45.00
N THR A 547 -43.99 -22.54 -44.80
CA THR A 547 -43.36 -21.91 -43.64
C THR A 547 -44.41 -21.27 -42.73
N THR A 548 -44.05 -20.97 -41.48
CA THR A 548 -44.95 -20.30 -40.53
C THR A 548 -45.18 -18.81 -40.86
N THR A 549 -44.46 -18.27 -41.86
CA THR A 549 -44.56 -16.87 -42.29
C THR A 549 -45.70 -16.66 -43.30
N SER A 550 -45.89 -17.58 -44.24
CA SER A 550 -46.92 -17.49 -45.28
C SER A 550 -47.23 -18.86 -45.88
N TRP A 551 -48.50 -19.10 -46.21
CA TRP A 551 -48.94 -20.26 -46.98
C TRP A 551 -48.55 -20.16 -48.47
N ALA A 552 -48.38 -18.95 -49.00
CA ALA A 552 -47.99 -18.73 -50.39
C ALA A 552 -46.48 -18.89 -50.60
N GLY A 553 -46.08 -19.43 -51.75
CA GLY A 553 -44.67 -19.66 -52.09
C GLY A 553 -44.10 -20.98 -51.54
N ALA A 554 -44.92 -22.03 -51.52
CA ALA A 554 -44.50 -23.34 -51.07
C ALA A 554 -43.27 -23.83 -51.87
N THR A 555 -42.24 -24.29 -51.17
CA THR A 555 -41.00 -24.76 -51.80
C THR A 555 -40.97 -26.29 -51.76
N PHE A 556 -40.82 -26.91 -52.93
CA PHE A 556 -40.72 -28.36 -53.05
C PHE A 556 -39.37 -28.73 -53.66
N ASP A 557 -38.57 -29.51 -52.93
CA ASP A 557 -37.27 -29.98 -53.41
C ASP A 557 -37.46 -31.09 -54.45
N HIS A 558 -37.54 -30.70 -55.71
CA HIS A 558 -37.70 -31.62 -56.83
C HIS A 558 -36.35 -32.18 -57.32
N ASP A 559 -35.25 -31.43 -57.20
CA ASP A 559 -33.93 -31.83 -57.72
C ASP A 559 -33.18 -32.76 -56.77
N GLY A 560 -33.34 -32.59 -55.46
CA GLY A 560 -32.71 -33.43 -54.45
C GLY A 560 -33.44 -34.74 -54.19
N LYS A 561 -34.75 -34.80 -54.48
CA LYS A 561 -35.60 -35.97 -54.17
C LYS A 561 -36.22 -36.65 -55.39
N TYR A 562 -36.36 -35.95 -56.51
CA TYR A 562 -37.04 -36.43 -57.73
C TYR A 562 -36.23 -36.05 -58.99
N PHE A 563 -36.85 -36.14 -60.17
CA PHE A 563 -36.20 -35.82 -61.45
C PHE A 563 -35.77 -34.34 -61.50
N PRO A 564 -34.52 -33.96 -61.76
CA PRO A 564 -34.12 -32.56 -61.69
C PRO A 564 -34.85 -31.65 -62.70
N ILE A 565 -35.62 -30.68 -62.22
CA ILE A 565 -36.38 -29.69 -63.04
C ILE A 565 -36.00 -28.24 -62.73
N TYR A 566 -35.33 -27.98 -61.61
CA TYR A 566 -34.83 -26.65 -61.23
C TYR A 566 -33.35 -26.47 -61.59
N SER A 567 -32.70 -27.47 -62.19
CA SER A 567 -31.30 -27.47 -62.64
C SER A 567 -31.15 -28.16 -64.00
N GLY A 568 -29.92 -28.14 -64.53
CA GLY A 568 -29.61 -28.70 -65.84
C GLY A 568 -30.36 -28.02 -66.98
N LYS A 569 -30.69 -28.79 -68.02
CA LYS A 569 -31.39 -28.33 -69.23
C LYS A 569 -32.88 -28.04 -69.03
N HIS A 570 -33.48 -28.51 -67.94
CA HIS A 570 -34.91 -28.30 -67.64
C HIS A 570 -35.18 -27.01 -66.84
N ARG A 571 -34.13 -26.35 -66.33
CA ARG A 571 -34.24 -25.16 -65.49
C ARG A 571 -34.85 -23.99 -66.26
N GLY A 572 -36.06 -23.59 -65.88
CA GLY A 572 -36.76 -22.44 -66.46
C GLY A 572 -37.62 -22.75 -67.68
N GLU A 573 -37.77 -24.03 -68.03
CA GLU A 573 -38.51 -24.49 -69.21
C GLU A 573 -39.98 -24.88 -68.92
N TRP A 574 -40.46 -24.66 -67.69
CA TRP A 574 -41.81 -25.01 -67.24
C TRP A 574 -42.39 -23.91 -66.35
N ASN A 575 -43.72 -23.78 -66.31
CA ASN A 575 -44.42 -22.74 -65.54
C ASN A 575 -45.43 -23.30 -64.52
N VAL A 576 -45.98 -24.49 -64.79
CA VAL A 576 -46.88 -25.19 -63.87
C VAL A 576 -46.56 -26.67 -63.81
N CYS A 577 -46.84 -27.32 -62.68
CA CYS A 577 -46.56 -28.75 -62.49
C CYS A 577 -47.23 -29.64 -63.56
N THR A 578 -48.37 -29.20 -64.12
CA THR A 578 -49.11 -29.92 -65.16
C THR A 578 -48.41 -29.95 -66.53
N ASP A 579 -47.36 -29.14 -66.73
CA ASP A 579 -46.56 -29.17 -67.97
C ASP A 579 -45.84 -30.53 -68.12
N CYS A 580 -45.39 -31.11 -67.00
CA CYS A 580 -44.75 -32.43 -66.95
C CYS A 580 -45.70 -33.51 -66.43
N HIS A 581 -46.57 -33.16 -65.47
CA HIS A 581 -47.50 -34.09 -64.84
C HIS A 581 -48.89 -34.01 -65.47
N THR A 582 -49.16 -34.91 -66.42
CA THR A 582 -50.37 -34.88 -67.27
C THR A 582 -51.68 -35.17 -66.52
N ASN A 583 -51.61 -35.55 -65.24
CA ASN A 583 -52.78 -35.77 -64.39
C ASN A 583 -52.71 -34.88 -63.14
N ALA A 584 -53.56 -33.84 -63.09
CA ALA A 584 -53.65 -32.91 -61.96
C ALA A 584 -54.11 -33.55 -60.64
N SER A 585 -54.69 -34.74 -60.68
CA SER A 585 -55.10 -35.52 -59.51
C SER A 585 -54.08 -36.60 -59.12
N ASN A 586 -53.06 -36.84 -59.94
CA ASN A 586 -52.01 -37.82 -59.67
C ASN A 586 -50.69 -37.42 -60.33
N TYR A 587 -49.89 -36.65 -59.61
CA TYR A 587 -48.57 -36.20 -60.03
C TYR A 587 -47.53 -37.34 -60.18
N LYS A 588 -47.89 -38.61 -59.95
CA LYS A 588 -47.03 -39.75 -60.37
C LYS A 588 -47.14 -40.05 -61.85
N VAL A 589 -48.17 -39.54 -62.53
CA VAL A 589 -48.32 -39.64 -63.98
C VAL A 589 -47.58 -38.46 -64.60
N PHE A 590 -46.57 -38.74 -65.41
CA PHE A 590 -45.74 -37.73 -66.07
C PHE A 590 -45.49 -38.11 -67.53
N SER A 591 -45.09 -37.13 -68.33
CA SER A 591 -44.62 -37.35 -69.70
C SER A 591 -43.34 -36.57 -69.97
N CYS A 592 -42.30 -37.25 -70.44
CA CYS A 592 -41.06 -36.63 -70.92
C CYS A 592 -41.18 -36.18 -72.39
N ILE A 593 -42.14 -36.74 -73.12
CA ILE A 593 -42.29 -36.56 -74.58
C ILE A 593 -43.31 -35.47 -74.96
N ASN A 594 -43.95 -34.83 -73.98
CA ASN A 594 -44.93 -33.77 -74.23
C ASN A 594 -44.29 -32.37 -74.37
N CYS A 595 -42.98 -32.25 -74.11
CA CYS A 595 -42.20 -31.02 -74.26
C CYS A 595 -41.46 -30.97 -75.61
N HIS A 596 -40.97 -29.79 -76.00
CA HIS A 596 -40.52 -29.53 -77.37
C HIS A 596 -39.28 -30.31 -77.85
N GLU A 597 -38.34 -30.67 -76.98
CA GLU A 597 -37.08 -31.32 -77.39
C GLU A 597 -37.22 -32.84 -77.60
N HIS A 598 -38.17 -33.49 -76.90
CA HIS A 598 -38.34 -34.95 -76.89
C HIS A 598 -39.68 -35.39 -77.48
N ASN A 599 -40.42 -34.52 -78.17
CA ASN A 599 -41.71 -34.87 -78.79
C ASN A 599 -41.57 -35.50 -80.19
N ASN A 600 -40.40 -35.39 -80.82
CA ASN A 600 -40.14 -35.94 -82.15
C ASN A 600 -39.44 -37.30 -82.06
N LYS A 601 -40.24 -38.37 -82.15
CA LYS A 601 -39.75 -39.75 -82.11
C LYS A 601 -38.62 -40.04 -83.10
N SER A 602 -38.69 -39.48 -84.31
CA SER A 602 -37.70 -39.79 -85.35
C SER A 602 -36.31 -39.24 -85.03
N GLU A 603 -36.20 -38.13 -84.30
CA GLU A 603 -34.90 -37.58 -83.89
C GLU A 603 -34.36 -38.37 -82.69
N VAL A 604 -35.21 -38.64 -81.70
CA VAL A 604 -34.81 -39.43 -80.52
C VAL A 604 -34.39 -40.85 -80.92
N ASP A 605 -35.07 -41.48 -81.88
CA ASP A 605 -34.70 -42.81 -82.39
C ASP A 605 -33.30 -42.82 -83.05
N LYS A 606 -32.88 -41.73 -83.71
CA LYS A 606 -31.55 -41.64 -84.34
C LYS A 606 -30.45 -41.62 -83.30
N ASP A 607 -30.63 -40.88 -82.21
CA ASP A 607 -29.64 -40.75 -81.14
C ASP A 607 -29.48 -42.04 -80.32
N HIS A 608 -30.47 -42.94 -80.37
CA HIS A 608 -30.46 -44.21 -79.63
C HIS A 608 -30.20 -45.45 -80.51
N GLN A 609 -29.70 -45.27 -81.74
CA GLN A 609 -29.31 -46.39 -82.60
C GLN A 609 -28.24 -47.25 -81.94
N GLY A 610 -28.52 -48.55 -81.79
CA GLY A 610 -27.59 -49.51 -81.16
C GLY A 610 -27.72 -49.63 -79.64
N VAL A 611 -28.60 -48.86 -78.99
CA VAL A 611 -28.88 -49.00 -77.55
C VAL A 611 -29.88 -50.14 -77.34
N GLY A 612 -29.40 -51.29 -76.84
CA GLY A 612 -30.24 -52.45 -76.54
C GLY A 612 -31.31 -52.13 -75.48
N GLY A 613 -32.57 -52.45 -75.78
CA GLY A 613 -33.70 -52.21 -74.87
C GLY A 613 -34.28 -50.79 -74.88
N TYR A 614 -33.85 -49.92 -75.81
CA TYR A 614 -34.46 -48.62 -76.04
C TYR A 614 -35.95 -48.73 -76.42
N SER A 615 -36.78 -47.87 -75.82
CA SER A 615 -38.20 -47.70 -76.14
C SER A 615 -38.58 -46.23 -76.00
N TYR A 616 -39.32 -45.70 -76.97
CA TYR A 616 -39.82 -44.32 -76.97
C TYR A 616 -41.06 -44.21 -76.08
N ASP A 617 -40.83 -44.22 -74.77
CA ASP A 617 -41.85 -44.16 -73.72
C ASP A 617 -41.30 -43.37 -72.52
N SER A 618 -42.13 -42.54 -71.88
CA SER A 618 -41.66 -41.65 -70.81
C SER A 618 -41.10 -42.39 -69.60
N GLN A 619 -41.65 -43.56 -69.27
CA GLN A 619 -41.15 -44.38 -68.17
C GLN A 619 -39.81 -45.03 -68.54
N ALA A 620 -39.65 -45.45 -69.80
CA ALA A 620 -38.38 -45.95 -70.32
C ALA A 620 -37.30 -44.84 -70.35
N CYS A 621 -37.64 -43.65 -70.82
CA CYS A 621 -36.75 -42.48 -70.82
C CYS A 621 -36.27 -42.15 -69.39
N TYR A 622 -37.19 -42.04 -68.42
CA TYR A 622 -36.84 -41.76 -67.02
C TYR A 622 -35.97 -42.85 -66.40
N ARG A 623 -36.19 -44.13 -66.73
CA ARG A 623 -35.36 -45.24 -66.22
C ARG A 623 -33.92 -45.19 -66.71
N CYS A 624 -33.71 -44.79 -67.97
CA CYS A 624 -32.37 -44.68 -68.56
C CYS A 624 -31.70 -43.34 -68.21
N HIS A 625 -32.48 -42.26 -68.08
CA HIS A 625 -32.03 -40.92 -67.76
C HIS A 625 -32.68 -40.39 -66.47
N PRO A 626 -32.43 -41.00 -65.30
CA PRO A 626 -33.08 -40.58 -64.05
C PRO A 626 -32.66 -39.17 -63.58
N THR A 627 -31.57 -38.65 -64.14
CA THR A 627 -31.03 -37.31 -63.86
C THR A 627 -31.26 -36.31 -64.99
N GLY A 628 -31.90 -36.72 -66.08
CA GLY A 628 -32.14 -35.86 -67.25
C GLY A 628 -30.89 -35.56 -68.11
N ASN A 629 -29.75 -36.19 -67.85
CA ASN A 629 -28.50 -36.01 -68.59
C ASN A 629 -28.23 -37.18 -69.56
N ILE A 630 -27.67 -36.87 -70.74
CA ILE A 630 -27.30 -37.84 -71.77
C ILE A 630 -26.09 -38.72 -71.37
N ASP A 631 -25.15 -38.17 -70.58
CA ASP A 631 -23.90 -38.84 -70.18
C ASP A 631 -24.05 -39.78 -68.96
N GLY A 632 -25.27 -39.93 -68.42
CA GLY A 632 -25.54 -40.55 -67.12
C GLY A 632 -26.19 -41.93 -67.14
N ALA A 633 -26.09 -42.69 -68.25
CA ALA A 633 -26.71 -44.01 -68.36
C ALA A 633 -26.23 -44.97 -67.24
N PHE A 634 -27.18 -45.65 -66.57
CA PHE A 634 -26.91 -46.53 -65.43
C PHE A 634 -25.91 -47.68 -65.76
N ASN A 635 -24.83 -47.80 -64.98
CA ASN A 635 -23.77 -48.80 -65.16
C ASN A 635 -23.66 -49.77 -63.96
N HIS A 636 -23.88 -51.07 -64.19
CA HIS A 636 -23.83 -52.12 -63.16
C HIS A 636 -22.44 -52.35 -62.53
N SER A 637 -21.36 -51.96 -63.21
CA SER A 637 -19.98 -52.13 -62.72
C SER A 637 -19.69 -51.33 -61.45
N ASN A 638 -20.51 -50.30 -61.16
CA ASN A 638 -20.38 -49.45 -59.97
C ASN A 638 -21.43 -49.81 -58.89
N SER A 639 -22.12 -50.94 -59.04
CA SER A 639 -23.14 -51.41 -58.10
C SER A 639 -22.60 -52.46 -57.11
N ARG A 640 -23.33 -52.71 -56.02
CA ARG A 640 -22.99 -53.75 -55.02
C ARG A 640 -23.13 -55.18 -55.55
N LEU A 641 -23.62 -55.36 -56.78
CA LEU A 641 -23.81 -56.65 -57.43
C LEU A 641 -23.21 -56.58 -58.84
N PRO A 642 -21.87 -56.55 -58.96
CA PRO A 642 -21.22 -56.51 -60.26
C PRO A 642 -21.59 -57.79 -61.02
N LEU A 643 -22.15 -57.63 -62.22
CA LEU A 643 -22.50 -58.77 -63.07
C LEU A 643 -21.19 -59.39 -63.59
N THR A 644 -20.85 -60.58 -63.11
CA THR A 644 -19.67 -61.35 -63.53
C THR A 644 -20.04 -62.81 -63.79
N GLY A 645 -19.19 -63.51 -64.53
CA GLY A 645 -19.43 -64.91 -64.92
C GLY A 645 -20.74 -65.05 -65.68
N SER A 646 -21.56 -66.03 -65.28
CA SER A 646 -22.83 -66.34 -65.94
C SER A 646 -23.92 -65.26 -65.78
N HIS A 647 -23.71 -64.25 -64.92
CA HIS A 647 -24.70 -63.19 -64.67
C HIS A 647 -24.70 -62.07 -65.73
N LEU A 648 -23.68 -62.02 -66.61
CA LEU A 648 -23.58 -61.01 -67.67
C LEU A 648 -24.64 -61.16 -68.77
N THR A 649 -25.23 -62.34 -68.90
CA THR A 649 -26.13 -62.68 -70.01
C THR A 649 -27.58 -62.91 -69.57
N ILE A 650 -27.92 -62.54 -68.33
CA ILE A 650 -29.26 -62.72 -67.78
C ILE A 650 -30.13 -61.50 -68.14
N PRO A 651 -31.36 -61.70 -68.67
CA PRO A 651 -32.29 -60.60 -68.94
C PRO A 651 -32.60 -59.76 -67.70
N CYS A 652 -32.67 -58.44 -67.85
CA CYS A 652 -32.77 -57.49 -66.74
C CYS A 652 -34.02 -57.70 -65.88
N GLU A 653 -35.13 -58.11 -66.50
CA GLU A 653 -36.42 -58.38 -65.85
C GLU A 653 -36.34 -59.54 -64.83
N ASN A 654 -35.39 -60.46 -65.00
CA ASN A 654 -35.19 -61.57 -64.07
C ASN A 654 -34.54 -61.10 -62.76
N CYS A 655 -33.95 -59.91 -62.76
CA CYS A 655 -33.30 -59.30 -61.59
C CYS A 655 -34.08 -58.07 -61.08
N HIS A 656 -34.78 -57.34 -61.95
CA HIS A 656 -35.50 -56.10 -61.62
C HIS A 656 -37.02 -56.27 -61.75
N LEU A 657 -37.63 -57.01 -60.82
CA LEU A 657 -39.08 -57.19 -60.76
C LEU A 657 -39.78 -55.98 -60.10
N PRO A 658 -41.03 -55.64 -60.50
CA PRO A 658 -41.78 -54.48 -59.98
C PRO A 658 -41.99 -54.48 -58.46
N SER A 659 -41.94 -55.66 -57.84
CA SER A 659 -42.25 -55.87 -56.42
C SER A 659 -41.05 -55.75 -55.48
N ILE A 660 -39.82 -55.57 -56.00
CA ILE A 660 -38.62 -55.48 -55.18
C ILE A 660 -38.32 -54.01 -54.90
N THR A 661 -39.03 -53.45 -53.94
CA THR A 661 -38.71 -52.13 -53.38
C THR A 661 -37.45 -52.24 -52.52
N ALA A 662 -36.38 -51.58 -52.97
CA ALA A 662 -35.13 -51.31 -52.25
C ALA A 662 -34.26 -52.53 -51.87
N THR A 663 -33.06 -52.56 -52.48
CA THR A 663 -31.90 -53.42 -52.16
C THR A 663 -32.11 -54.93 -52.35
N LEU A 664 -31.80 -55.42 -53.56
CA LEU A 664 -31.44 -56.84 -53.73
C LEU A 664 -30.23 -57.15 -52.84
N SER A 665 -30.37 -58.19 -52.02
CA SER A 665 -29.28 -58.66 -51.16
C SER A 665 -28.13 -59.21 -52.02
N PRO A 666 -26.86 -58.88 -51.73
CA PRO A 666 -25.72 -59.43 -52.44
C PRO A 666 -25.39 -60.88 -52.03
N ALA A 667 -26.18 -61.49 -51.14
CA ALA A 667 -25.99 -62.87 -50.71
C ALA A 667 -26.51 -63.84 -51.78
N CYS A 668 -25.68 -64.83 -52.16
CA CYS A 668 -26.04 -65.84 -53.16
C CYS A 668 -27.34 -66.59 -52.82
N SER A 669 -27.58 -66.86 -51.54
CA SER A 669 -28.79 -67.53 -51.04
C SER A 669 -30.08 -66.77 -51.36
N SER A 670 -30.03 -65.44 -51.48
CA SER A 670 -31.24 -64.65 -51.80
C SER A 670 -31.84 -65.00 -53.17
N CYS A 671 -31.02 -65.49 -54.11
CA CYS A 671 -31.47 -65.91 -55.44
C CYS A 671 -31.30 -67.43 -55.67
N HIS A 672 -30.37 -68.09 -54.99
CA HIS A 672 -30.02 -69.50 -55.23
C HIS A 672 -30.39 -70.43 -54.07
N GLN A 673 -31.32 -70.04 -53.19
CA GLN A 673 -31.76 -70.88 -52.07
C GLN A 673 -32.27 -72.26 -52.53
N ASN A 674 -33.02 -72.31 -53.64
CA ASN A 674 -33.52 -73.58 -54.18
C ASN A 674 -32.39 -74.50 -54.62
N SER A 675 -31.33 -73.95 -55.22
CA SER A 675 -30.14 -74.72 -55.61
C SER A 675 -29.40 -75.26 -54.39
N PHE A 676 -29.36 -74.49 -53.29
CA PHE A 676 -28.78 -74.92 -52.02
C PHE A 676 -29.59 -76.04 -51.36
N THR A 677 -30.91 -75.86 -51.25
CA THR A 677 -31.83 -76.82 -50.61
C THR A 677 -31.87 -78.16 -51.35
N ASN A 678 -31.83 -78.14 -52.69
CA ASN A 678 -31.98 -79.34 -53.52
C ASN A 678 -30.65 -80.02 -53.90
N ALA A 679 -29.52 -79.59 -53.33
CA ALA A 679 -28.23 -80.25 -53.58
C ALA A 679 -28.26 -81.69 -53.03
N ALA A 680 -27.95 -82.67 -53.89
CA ALA A 680 -28.02 -84.10 -53.53
C ALA A 680 -26.66 -84.73 -53.21
N SER A 681 -25.54 -84.09 -53.55
CA SER A 681 -24.19 -84.66 -53.37
C SER A 681 -23.12 -83.54 -53.26
N PRO A 682 -22.70 -83.18 -52.03
CA PRO A 682 -23.28 -83.61 -50.76
C PRO A 682 -24.69 -83.04 -50.55
N ASN A 683 -25.52 -83.70 -49.74
CA ASN A 683 -26.82 -83.16 -49.35
C ASN A 683 -26.62 -82.06 -48.30
N HIS A 684 -26.62 -80.79 -48.74
CA HIS A 684 -26.30 -79.64 -47.90
C HIS A 684 -27.19 -79.54 -46.65
N GLN A 685 -28.45 -79.95 -46.73
CA GLN A 685 -29.38 -79.92 -45.60
C GLN A 685 -29.10 -81.04 -44.60
N GLN A 686 -28.88 -82.26 -45.09
CA GLN A 686 -28.68 -83.43 -44.24
C GLN A 686 -27.36 -83.36 -43.44
N ILE A 687 -26.32 -82.77 -44.03
CA ILE A 687 -25.01 -82.64 -43.39
C ILE A 687 -24.74 -81.24 -42.79
N GLY A 688 -25.75 -80.36 -42.78
CA GLY A 688 -25.70 -79.06 -42.10
C GLY A 688 -24.67 -78.07 -42.64
N LEU A 689 -24.50 -77.99 -43.96
CA LEU A 689 -23.53 -77.07 -44.57
C LEU A 689 -23.97 -75.61 -44.48
N SER A 690 -22.99 -74.69 -44.44
CA SER A 690 -23.22 -73.25 -44.39
C SER A 690 -23.88 -72.72 -45.67
N SER A 691 -24.76 -71.74 -45.53
CA SER A 691 -25.34 -70.98 -46.64
C SER A 691 -24.39 -69.93 -47.24
N ASP A 692 -23.16 -69.83 -46.73
CA ASP A 692 -22.08 -69.06 -47.36
C ASP A 692 -21.47 -69.83 -48.54
N CYS A 693 -22.19 -69.80 -49.66
CA CYS A 693 -21.86 -70.58 -50.85
C CYS A 693 -20.47 -70.30 -51.42
N LYS A 694 -19.91 -69.10 -51.20
CA LYS A 694 -18.61 -68.67 -51.77
C LYS A 694 -17.42 -69.45 -51.21
N THR A 695 -17.60 -70.12 -50.06
CA THR A 695 -16.57 -71.00 -49.47
C THR A 695 -16.31 -72.25 -50.29
N CYS A 696 -17.27 -72.67 -51.11
CA CYS A 696 -17.22 -73.93 -51.87
C CYS A 696 -17.53 -73.78 -53.37
N HIS A 697 -18.12 -72.66 -53.81
CA HIS A 697 -18.59 -72.43 -55.19
C HIS A 697 -18.20 -71.04 -55.73
N THR A 698 -18.11 -70.90 -57.06
CA THR A 698 -17.78 -69.63 -57.74
C THR A 698 -18.95 -69.10 -58.59
N ALA A 699 -18.88 -67.83 -59.02
CA ALA A 699 -19.89 -67.21 -59.89
C ALA A 699 -19.91 -67.78 -61.32
N ASP A 700 -18.94 -68.64 -61.65
CA ASP A 700 -18.83 -69.30 -62.94
C ASP A 700 -19.56 -70.65 -62.97
N GLY A 701 -19.84 -71.27 -61.81
CA GLY A 701 -20.62 -72.52 -61.74
C GLY A 701 -20.61 -73.26 -60.39
N TRP A 702 -21.55 -74.21 -60.23
CA TRP A 702 -21.78 -74.96 -58.97
C TRP A 702 -20.99 -76.28 -58.84
N LYS A 703 -20.40 -76.83 -59.90
CA LYS A 703 -19.65 -78.11 -59.87
C LYS A 703 -18.37 -78.05 -60.72
N PRO A 704 -17.25 -78.66 -60.27
CA PRO A 704 -17.01 -79.27 -58.96
C PRO A 704 -16.93 -78.23 -57.82
N SER A 705 -17.08 -78.66 -56.55
CA SER A 705 -16.82 -77.78 -55.41
C SER A 705 -15.31 -77.64 -55.15
N SER A 706 -14.91 -76.56 -54.48
CA SER A 706 -13.49 -76.18 -54.30
C SER A 706 -12.78 -76.81 -53.06
N PHE A 707 -13.34 -77.81 -52.39
CA PHE A 707 -12.81 -78.38 -51.12
C PHE A 707 -11.74 -79.49 -51.32
N ASN A 708 -10.69 -79.54 -50.47
CA ASN A 708 -9.53 -80.45 -50.63
C ASN A 708 -9.20 -81.27 -49.34
N HIS A 709 -9.21 -82.61 -49.42
CA HIS A 709 -8.89 -83.52 -48.28
C HIS A 709 -7.38 -83.67 -47.99
N ALA A 710 -6.49 -83.30 -48.92
CA ALA A 710 -5.04 -83.44 -48.74
C ALA A 710 -4.50 -82.60 -47.57
N THR A 711 -5.26 -81.62 -47.11
CA THR A 711 -4.90 -80.70 -46.02
C THR A 711 -5.45 -81.18 -44.66
N THR A 712 -5.94 -82.41 -44.54
CA THR A 712 -6.56 -82.95 -43.31
C THR A 712 -5.71 -84.06 -42.67
N ASN A 713 -5.97 -84.35 -41.38
CA ASN A 713 -5.25 -85.36 -40.59
C ASN A 713 -5.54 -86.82 -41.00
N PHE A 714 -6.44 -87.04 -41.96
CA PHE A 714 -6.73 -88.35 -42.55
C PHE A 714 -6.77 -88.19 -44.06
N GLN A 715 -5.62 -88.40 -44.71
CA GLN A 715 -5.54 -88.33 -46.17
C GLN A 715 -6.25 -89.54 -46.78
N LEU A 716 -7.14 -89.29 -47.74
CA LEU A 716 -7.87 -90.34 -48.44
C LEU A 716 -6.91 -91.05 -49.41
N THR A 717 -6.36 -92.19 -48.97
CA THR A 717 -5.45 -93.04 -49.76
C THR A 717 -6.05 -94.44 -49.97
N GLY A 718 -5.53 -95.15 -50.98
CA GLY A 718 -6.03 -96.48 -51.35
C GLY A 718 -7.52 -96.47 -51.69
N LYS A 719 -8.27 -97.45 -51.17
CA LYS A 719 -9.73 -97.54 -51.39
C LYS A 719 -10.54 -96.40 -50.78
N HIS A 720 -9.98 -95.62 -49.85
CA HIS A 720 -10.67 -94.49 -49.24
C HIS A 720 -10.72 -93.25 -50.15
N ALA A 721 -9.88 -93.15 -51.18
CA ALA A 721 -9.87 -92.03 -52.14
C ALA A 721 -11.18 -91.89 -52.95
N THR A 722 -11.94 -92.98 -53.08
CA THR A 722 -13.21 -93.02 -53.83
C THR A 722 -14.42 -93.23 -52.93
N ALA A 723 -14.26 -93.16 -51.61
CA ALA A 723 -15.37 -93.30 -50.67
C ALA A 723 -16.31 -92.09 -50.76
N LEU A 724 -17.62 -92.31 -50.58
CA LEU A 724 -18.55 -91.20 -50.50
C LEU A 724 -18.34 -90.49 -49.16
N CYS A 725 -18.50 -89.17 -49.14
CA CYS A 725 -18.35 -88.38 -47.92
C CYS A 725 -19.26 -88.92 -46.79
N SER A 726 -20.47 -89.38 -47.14
CA SER A 726 -21.45 -89.96 -46.21
C SER A 726 -21.01 -91.26 -45.55
N ASP A 727 -20.09 -92.01 -46.17
CA ASP A 727 -19.62 -93.29 -45.64
C ASP A 727 -18.73 -93.07 -44.41
N CYS A 728 -17.98 -91.96 -44.41
CA CYS A 728 -17.08 -91.56 -43.33
C CYS A 728 -17.73 -90.56 -42.35
N HIS A 729 -18.59 -89.68 -42.84
CA HIS A 729 -19.19 -88.58 -42.08
C HIS A 729 -20.66 -88.87 -41.74
N LYS A 730 -20.87 -89.76 -40.76
CA LYS A 730 -22.20 -90.14 -40.26
C LYS A 730 -22.82 -89.03 -39.40
N GLY A 731 -23.24 -87.94 -40.05
CA GLY A 731 -23.99 -86.84 -39.43
C GLY A 731 -23.17 -85.65 -38.91
N GLN A 732 -21.84 -85.64 -39.12
CA GLN A 732 -20.98 -84.48 -38.81
C GLN A 732 -19.84 -84.34 -39.83
N THR A 733 -19.49 -83.10 -40.17
CA THR A 733 -18.41 -82.76 -41.13
C THR A 733 -17.01 -82.77 -40.51
N THR A 734 -16.90 -82.97 -39.19
CA THR A 734 -15.63 -82.97 -38.45
C THR A 734 -15.53 -84.20 -37.54
N GLY A 735 -14.35 -84.82 -37.47
CA GLY A 735 -14.03 -85.82 -36.43
C GLY A 735 -14.58 -87.23 -36.67
N THR A 736 -14.24 -87.86 -37.80
CA THR A 736 -14.44 -89.30 -37.99
C THR A 736 -13.32 -90.10 -37.33
N SER A 737 -13.63 -91.30 -36.80
CA SER A 737 -12.62 -92.13 -36.13
C SER A 737 -11.56 -92.59 -37.13
N GLN A 738 -10.29 -92.49 -36.72
CA GLN A 738 -9.15 -93.01 -37.48
C GLN A 738 -8.82 -94.47 -37.11
N VAL A 739 -9.56 -95.04 -36.15
CA VAL A 739 -9.40 -96.42 -35.70
C VAL A 739 -10.16 -97.33 -36.67
N CYS A 740 -9.45 -98.20 -37.38
CA CYS A 740 -10.02 -99.02 -38.44
C CYS A 740 -11.21 -99.87 -37.96
N ASN A 741 -11.17 -100.40 -36.74
CA ASN A 741 -12.24 -101.24 -36.22
C ASN A 741 -13.56 -100.47 -36.03
N ASP A 742 -13.51 -99.17 -35.72
CA ASP A 742 -14.73 -98.36 -35.55
C ASP A 742 -15.56 -98.28 -36.85
N CYS A 743 -14.91 -98.43 -37.99
CA CYS A 743 -15.56 -98.43 -39.31
C CYS A 743 -15.72 -99.84 -39.90
N HIS A 744 -14.86 -100.79 -39.52
CA HIS A 744 -14.79 -102.12 -40.13
C HIS A 744 -15.10 -103.28 -39.17
N GLN A 745 -15.84 -103.01 -38.09
CA GLN A 745 -16.30 -104.00 -37.11
C GLN A 745 -16.94 -105.24 -37.76
N THR A 746 -17.76 -105.06 -38.80
CA THR A 746 -18.38 -106.19 -39.52
C THR A 746 -17.35 -107.07 -40.23
N ASN A 747 -16.32 -106.46 -40.84
CA ASN A 747 -15.23 -107.19 -41.48
C ASN A 747 -14.39 -107.95 -40.45
N PHE A 748 -14.16 -107.35 -39.28
CA PHE A 748 -13.45 -107.99 -38.17
C PHE A 748 -14.25 -109.17 -37.58
N ALA A 749 -15.56 -109.00 -37.37
CA ALA A 749 -16.43 -110.02 -36.80
C ALA A 749 -16.64 -111.23 -37.73
N ASN A 750 -16.67 -111.01 -39.04
CA ASN A 750 -16.94 -112.06 -40.03
C ASN A 750 -15.69 -112.77 -40.55
N SER A 751 -14.51 -112.52 -39.98
CA SER A 751 -13.29 -113.22 -40.40
C SER A 751 -13.33 -114.67 -39.92
N VAL A 752 -13.02 -115.61 -40.83
CA VAL A 752 -13.12 -117.06 -40.56
C VAL A 752 -11.77 -117.78 -40.64
N ASN A 753 -10.70 -117.13 -41.12
CA ASN A 753 -9.37 -117.73 -41.24
C ASN A 753 -8.24 -116.67 -41.24
N PRO A 754 -7.57 -116.43 -40.08
CA PRO A 754 -7.96 -116.90 -38.75
C PRO A 754 -9.30 -116.29 -38.32
N ASN A 755 -10.03 -116.96 -37.43
CA ASN A 755 -11.25 -116.39 -36.85
C ASN A 755 -10.85 -115.37 -35.78
N HIS A 756 -10.96 -114.07 -36.09
CA HIS A 756 -10.48 -113.03 -35.19
C HIS A 756 -11.27 -112.98 -33.86
N GLN A 757 -12.50 -113.47 -33.83
CA GLN A 757 -13.31 -113.51 -32.61
C GLN A 757 -12.81 -114.56 -31.62
N THR A 758 -12.27 -115.68 -32.10
CA THR A 758 -11.82 -116.78 -31.24
C THR A 758 -10.32 -116.81 -31.00
N THR A 759 -9.51 -116.14 -31.84
CA THR A 759 -8.05 -116.12 -31.70
C THR A 759 -7.49 -114.97 -30.85
N GLY A 760 -8.34 -114.07 -30.33
CA GLY A 760 -7.91 -112.96 -29.46
C GLY A 760 -6.98 -111.93 -30.12
N LEU A 761 -7.06 -111.77 -31.44
CA LEU A 761 -6.21 -110.86 -32.20
C LEU A 761 -6.56 -109.39 -31.91
N SER A 762 -5.56 -108.51 -32.03
CA SER A 762 -5.71 -107.07 -31.80
C SER A 762 -6.74 -106.43 -32.73
N THR A 763 -7.50 -105.46 -32.22
CA THR A 763 -8.39 -104.59 -33.01
C THR A 763 -7.63 -103.48 -33.75
N ASP A 764 -6.31 -103.38 -33.57
CA ASP A 764 -5.45 -102.53 -34.40
C ASP A 764 -5.15 -103.21 -35.74
N CYS A 765 -6.14 -103.14 -36.64
CA CYS A 765 -6.11 -103.80 -37.95
C CYS A 765 -4.91 -103.41 -38.81
N LYS A 766 -4.31 -102.22 -38.60
CA LYS A 766 -3.17 -101.73 -39.42
C LYS A 766 -1.91 -102.58 -39.26
N THR A 767 -1.80 -103.32 -38.16
CA THR A 767 -0.68 -104.25 -37.93
C THR A 767 -0.69 -105.46 -38.86
N CYS A 768 -1.85 -105.78 -39.45
CA CYS A 768 -2.01 -106.96 -40.31
C CYS A 768 -2.62 -106.66 -41.70
N HIS A 769 -3.22 -105.48 -41.88
CA HIS A 769 -3.93 -105.08 -43.11
C HIS A 769 -3.50 -103.69 -43.60
N THR A 770 -3.58 -103.46 -44.92
CA THR A 770 -3.27 -102.16 -45.54
C THR A 770 -4.54 -101.45 -46.01
N ALA A 771 -4.44 -100.14 -46.30
CA ALA A 771 -5.56 -99.34 -46.81
C ALA A 771 -6.04 -99.75 -48.23
N ASP A 772 -5.29 -100.63 -48.90
CA ASP A 772 -5.59 -101.14 -50.24
C ASP A 772 -6.39 -102.44 -50.22
N GLY A 773 -6.40 -103.19 -49.10
CA GLY A 773 -7.18 -104.43 -48.99
C GLY A 773 -6.93 -105.28 -47.74
N TRP A 774 -7.81 -106.26 -47.53
CA TRP A 774 -7.88 -107.11 -46.32
C TRP A 774 -7.04 -108.42 -46.39
N LYS A 775 -6.23 -108.66 -47.43
CA LYS A 775 -5.34 -109.83 -47.60
C LYS A 775 -4.07 -109.45 -48.38
N PRO A 776 -2.88 -110.06 -48.15
CA PRO A 776 -2.48 -111.10 -47.17
C PRO A 776 -1.68 -110.56 -45.96
N SER A 777 -1.77 -111.24 -44.82
CA SER A 777 -1.05 -110.94 -43.57
C SER A 777 0.38 -111.51 -43.60
N SER A 778 1.39 -110.68 -43.32
CA SER A 778 2.77 -111.12 -43.14
C SER A 778 2.94 -111.78 -41.76
N PHE A 779 3.00 -113.11 -41.71
CA PHE A 779 3.45 -113.85 -40.51
C PHE A 779 4.87 -114.37 -40.76
N ASN A 780 5.86 -113.88 -40.01
CA ASN A 780 7.23 -114.41 -39.98
C ASN A 780 7.37 -115.22 -38.67
N HIS A 781 7.59 -116.53 -38.74
CA HIS A 781 7.83 -117.38 -37.56
C HIS A 781 9.34 -117.43 -37.28
N ALA A 782 9.73 -117.01 -36.08
CA ALA A 782 10.99 -117.38 -35.43
C ALA A 782 10.67 -117.82 -34.01
#